data_AF-A0A354H1Y7-F1
#
_entry.id   AF-A0A354H1Y7-F1
#
_cell.length_a   1.000
_cell.length_b   1.000
_cell.length_c   1.000
_cell.angle_alpha   90.00
_cell.angle_beta   90.00
_cell.angle_gamma   90.00
#
_symmetry.space_group_name_H-M   'P 1'
#
loop_
_entity.id
_entity.type
_entity.pdbx_description
1 polymer ?
#
loop_
_entity_poly.entity_id
_entity_poly.type
_entity_poly.pdbx_seq_one_letter_code
_entity_poly.pdbx_strand_id
1 'polypeptide(L)'
;MYNSNMTHLIQKFGKFLLVSVNDAKEAMCLFSTETLDVKEIKNISSYLKKLSGKYLLLIEAEKKINCNELSLRRLLHAAENRRAGIIYSDFIRQEGNNLFEHPLIDYQKGSIRDDFKFGHLLIFPCEAVKSVLQKYGSLPFEDNAALYDLRLKISTDYELIHVLEFLYTIVAKTQKKIKASGRKTEAHFAYVAKENILRQKKMEKIATNHLKRIGAYVPPLVKKVEQQQSDLQWKASIVIPVLNRRKTIADALGSALEQKTDFPFNVIVVDNHSTDGTTDILKKFAAKHPHVHHVIPARRDLGIGGCWNEAIYSPHCGRYVIQLDSDDLYRSPHTLQKIVDILRKGNYAMVVGSYTIVNEHLKKIPPGLIAHKEWTQANGHNNLLRVNGMGAPRAFDASVIRRIGFPNVSYGEDYAVALRITREYKVGRIYDSLYLCRRWKNNTDAGLSVKKQNINDLYKDKLRTAEIEARKLINKGKPLPDSNRIFAEFNGGKDLSLSLLCQSLYDSQKKSWPQLAAACRDLASVQTRKLSGEKYKVILQYNPARAVSSGAAVDKESIKNRPCFLCENNLPREQLGVLYRDQYLILCNPAPIFDRHFTIVCRQHEPQAIASSIDWLLRLSADLPGYSVFYNGPACGASAPDHLHFQAIPKNVLPFLREFKKLTPVKNNSSVRYSRGDVFDRSAVVLEGKDVEALTEQFLNLLKKAQNIIKTNEEPQVNVICDYAGRSFRLFVFLRQKHRPKAYFAKDANRIFVSPGAIDMAGVVITLLWDNYNCLDYNAVRKTYREVSLPGNMMDAILREL
;
A
#
# COMPACT_ATOMS: atom_id res chain seq x y z
N MET A 1 -65.75 7.06 2.66
CA MET A 1 -65.80 6.26 1.42
C MET A 1 -64.62 6.65 0.55
N TYR A 2 -63.56 5.84 0.52
CA TYR A 2 -62.42 6.01 -0.39
C TYR A 2 -62.48 4.86 -1.40
N ASN A 3 -62.38 5.19 -2.69
CA ASN A 3 -62.47 4.27 -3.83
C ASN A 3 -61.56 3.04 -3.66
N SER A 4 -62.15 1.87 -3.46
CA SER A 4 -61.48 0.57 -3.32
C SER A 4 -61.11 -0.10 -4.67
N ASN A 5 -61.05 0.66 -5.76
CA ASN A 5 -60.86 0.13 -7.12
C ASN A 5 -59.67 0.75 -7.89
N MET A 6 -58.56 1.09 -7.22
CA MET A 6 -57.28 1.19 -7.93
C MET A 6 -56.62 -0.18 -7.93
N THR A 7 -56.91 -0.99 -8.95
CA THR A 7 -56.07 -2.11 -9.34
C THR A 7 -54.71 -1.54 -9.78
N HIS A 8 -53.72 -1.52 -8.87
CA HIS A 8 -52.36 -1.17 -9.24
C HIS A 8 -51.84 -2.23 -10.22
N LEU A 9 -51.72 -1.86 -11.49
CA LEU A 9 -51.33 -2.77 -12.56
C LEU A 9 -49.86 -3.17 -12.40
N ILE A 10 -49.61 -4.37 -11.87
CA ILE A 10 -48.27 -4.90 -11.70
C ILE A 10 -47.67 -5.24 -13.05
N GLN A 11 -46.42 -4.85 -13.23
CA GLN A 11 -45.69 -5.09 -14.45
C GLN A 11 -44.60 -6.13 -14.22
N LYS A 12 -44.36 -6.98 -15.22
CA LYS A 12 -43.24 -7.92 -15.22
C LYS A 12 -42.23 -7.56 -16.28
N PHE A 13 -40.96 -7.53 -15.89
CA PHE A 13 -39.84 -7.34 -16.79
C PHE A 13 -38.76 -8.37 -16.48
N GLY A 14 -38.65 -9.39 -17.35
CA GLY A 14 -37.81 -10.56 -17.12
C GLY A 14 -38.17 -11.24 -15.79
N LYS A 15 -37.19 -11.36 -14.89
CA LYS A 15 -37.39 -11.95 -13.56
C LYS A 15 -37.95 -11.01 -12.49
N PHE A 16 -38.25 -9.75 -12.82
CA PHE A 16 -38.67 -8.75 -11.85
C PHE A 16 -40.15 -8.38 -11.98
N LEU A 17 -40.81 -8.18 -10.84
CA LEU A 17 -42.11 -7.49 -10.76
C LEU A 17 -41.87 -6.04 -10.35
N LEU A 18 -42.62 -5.13 -10.96
CA LEU A 18 -42.52 -3.69 -10.80
C LEU A 18 -43.89 -3.10 -10.48
N VAL A 19 -43.94 -2.25 -9.46
CA VAL A 19 -45.15 -1.47 -9.12
C VAL A 19 -44.76 -0.04 -8.79
N SER A 20 -45.52 0.91 -9.34
CA SER A 20 -45.40 2.34 -9.03
C SER A 20 -46.44 2.70 -7.98
N VAL A 21 -46.00 3.32 -6.88
CA VAL A 21 -46.83 3.61 -5.69
C VAL A 21 -46.50 4.98 -5.10
N ASN A 22 -47.42 5.56 -4.34
CA ASN A 22 -47.23 6.83 -3.63
C ASN A 22 -46.81 6.63 -2.17
N ASP A 23 -47.25 5.56 -1.53
CA ASP A 23 -47.01 5.29 -0.11
C ASP A 23 -46.95 3.78 0.19
N ALA A 24 -46.74 3.46 1.48
CA ALA A 24 -46.64 2.08 1.95
C ALA A 24 -47.96 1.30 1.85
N LYS A 25 -49.12 1.96 1.92
CA LYS A 25 -50.43 1.29 1.84
C LYS A 25 -50.66 0.80 0.41
N GLU A 26 -50.39 1.63 -0.58
CA GLU A 26 -50.41 1.23 -1.99
C GLU A 26 -49.41 0.09 -2.24
N ALA A 27 -48.20 0.17 -1.66
CA ALA A 27 -47.17 -0.87 -1.79
C ALA A 27 -47.58 -2.25 -1.26
N MET A 28 -48.49 -2.32 -0.27
CA MET A 28 -48.97 -3.60 0.27
C MET A 28 -49.69 -4.46 -0.78
N CYS A 29 -50.20 -3.88 -1.87
CA CYS A 29 -50.83 -4.63 -2.96
C CYS A 29 -49.89 -5.66 -3.59
N LEU A 30 -48.57 -5.41 -3.56
CA LEU A 30 -47.55 -6.31 -4.12
C LEU A 30 -47.39 -7.60 -3.30
N PHE A 31 -47.84 -7.59 -2.04
CA PHE A 31 -47.61 -8.67 -1.07
C PHE A 31 -48.90 -9.39 -0.62
N SER A 32 -50.09 -8.91 -1.04
CA SER A 32 -51.37 -9.26 -0.41
C SER A 32 -52.32 -10.14 -1.24
N THR A 33 -51.98 -10.54 -2.48
CA THR A 33 -52.91 -11.29 -3.34
C THR A 33 -52.27 -12.46 -4.08
N GLU A 34 -52.96 -13.61 -4.08
CA GLU A 34 -52.55 -14.85 -4.76
C GLU A 34 -52.72 -14.80 -6.29
N THR A 35 -53.51 -13.85 -6.80
CA THR A 35 -53.73 -13.61 -8.24
C THR A 35 -53.45 -12.14 -8.57
N LEU A 36 -52.23 -11.88 -9.05
CA LEU A 36 -51.85 -10.57 -9.57
C LEU A 36 -52.13 -10.53 -11.07
N ASP A 37 -52.86 -9.53 -11.55
CA ASP A 37 -52.93 -9.23 -12.98
C ASP A 37 -51.57 -8.63 -13.41
N VAL A 38 -50.74 -9.47 -14.04
CA VAL A 38 -49.35 -9.16 -14.38
C VAL A 38 -49.24 -8.90 -15.87
N LYS A 39 -48.88 -7.67 -16.23
CA LYS A 39 -48.62 -7.29 -17.62
C LYS A 39 -47.12 -7.33 -17.92
N GLU A 40 -46.74 -8.05 -18.97
CA GLU A 40 -45.33 -8.12 -19.38
C GLU A 40 -44.90 -6.86 -20.16
N ILE A 41 -43.74 -6.32 -19.82
CA ILE A 41 -43.13 -5.17 -20.49
C ILE A 41 -41.91 -5.63 -21.27
N LYS A 42 -41.87 -5.30 -22.56
CA LYS A 42 -40.68 -5.53 -23.42
C LYS A 42 -39.70 -4.36 -23.41
N ASN A 43 -40.17 -3.12 -23.25
CA ASN A 43 -39.33 -1.91 -23.23
C ASN A 43 -39.42 -1.22 -21.86
N ILE A 44 -38.48 -1.57 -20.98
CA ILE A 44 -38.41 -1.02 -19.62
C ILE A 44 -38.21 0.50 -19.60
N SER A 45 -37.45 1.06 -20.54
CA SER A 45 -37.18 2.50 -20.59
C SER A 45 -38.44 3.33 -20.83
N SER A 46 -39.32 2.87 -21.73
CA SER A 46 -40.59 3.55 -22.02
C SER A 46 -41.52 3.54 -20.80
N TYR A 47 -41.57 2.41 -20.09
CA TYR A 47 -42.33 2.29 -18.85
C TYR A 47 -41.79 3.19 -17.75
N LEU A 48 -40.48 3.15 -17.48
CA LEU A 48 -39.87 3.94 -16.41
C LEU A 48 -40.01 5.46 -16.62
N LYS A 49 -40.06 5.92 -17.88
CA LYS A 49 -40.34 7.33 -18.20
C LYS A 49 -41.77 7.78 -17.86
N LYS A 50 -42.73 6.84 -17.81
CA LYS A 50 -44.16 7.09 -17.58
C LYS A 50 -44.63 6.77 -16.15
N LEU A 51 -43.71 6.50 -15.22
CA LEU A 51 -44.07 6.24 -13.81
C LEU A 51 -44.88 7.41 -13.24
N SER A 52 -45.99 7.14 -12.58
CA SER A 52 -46.88 8.17 -12.02
C SER A 52 -46.76 8.34 -10.50
N GLY A 53 -46.28 7.32 -9.79
CA GLY A 53 -46.13 7.33 -8.33
C GLY A 53 -44.83 7.98 -7.85
N LYS A 54 -44.71 8.15 -6.53
CA LYS A 54 -43.50 8.64 -5.86
C LYS A 54 -42.36 7.62 -5.85
N TYR A 55 -42.70 6.34 -5.70
CA TYR A 55 -41.75 5.24 -5.56
C TYR A 55 -42.05 4.12 -6.56
N LEU A 56 -40.99 3.48 -7.02
CA LEU A 56 -41.02 2.25 -7.79
C LEU A 56 -40.46 1.12 -6.92
N LEU A 57 -41.27 0.11 -6.64
CA LEU A 57 -40.82 -1.12 -6.01
C LEU A 57 -40.46 -2.13 -7.08
N LEU A 58 -39.36 -2.83 -6.86
CA LEU A 58 -38.86 -3.91 -7.71
C LEU A 58 -38.58 -5.14 -6.84
N ILE A 59 -39.24 -6.26 -7.14
CA ILE A 59 -39.04 -7.54 -6.44
C ILE A 59 -38.67 -8.66 -7.41
N GLU A 60 -37.97 -9.68 -6.93
CA GLU A 60 -37.75 -10.91 -7.71
C GLU A 60 -39.02 -11.77 -7.77
N ALA A 61 -39.56 -11.96 -8.98
CA ALA A 61 -40.85 -12.63 -9.22
C ALA A 61 -40.91 -14.09 -8.72
N GLU A 62 -39.76 -14.77 -8.65
CA GLU A 62 -39.69 -16.17 -8.23
C GLU A 62 -39.67 -16.36 -6.71
N LYS A 63 -39.53 -15.27 -5.94
CA LYS A 63 -39.43 -15.30 -4.48
C LYS A 63 -40.75 -14.88 -3.86
N LYS A 64 -41.23 -15.64 -2.87
CA LYS A 64 -42.29 -15.17 -1.98
C LYS A 64 -41.66 -14.25 -0.95
N ILE A 65 -42.04 -12.98 -0.96
CA ILE A 65 -41.54 -11.95 -0.05
C ILE A 65 -42.67 -11.59 0.92
N ASN A 66 -42.39 -11.66 2.21
CA ASN A 66 -43.27 -11.21 3.26
C ASN A 66 -42.69 -9.93 3.87
N CYS A 67 -43.38 -8.80 3.67
CA CYS A 67 -43.02 -7.51 4.25
C CYS A 67 -44.30 -6.86 4.79
N ASN A 68 -44.23 -6.31 6.00
CA ASN A 68 -45.37 -5.65 6.63
C ASN A 68 -45.36 -4.14 6.32
N GLU A 69 -46.49 -3.46 6.58
CA GLU A 69 -46.64 -2.04 6.27
C GLU A 69 -45.64 -1.16 7.05
N LEU A 70 -45.33 -1.48 8.31
CA LEU A 70 -44.39 -0.72 9.13
C LEU A 70 -42.96 -0.79 8.57
N SER A 71 -42.52 -1.97 8.14
CA SER A 71 -41.24 -2.18 7.46
C SER A 71 -41.17 -1.41 6.14
N LEU A 72 -42.25 -1.41 5.34
CA LEU A 72 -42.31 -0.60 4.12
C LEU A 72 -42.26 0.89 4.43
N ARG A 73 -43.00 1.37 5.43
CA ARG A 73 -42.92 2.77 5.89
C ARG A 73 -41.49 3.12 6.29
N ARG A 74 -40.81 2.23 7.02
CA ARG A 74 -39.40 2.41 7.42
C ARG A 74 -38.48 2.55 6.21
N LEU A 75 -38.63 1.68 5.20
CA LEU A 75 -37.87 1.74 3.95
C LEU A 75 -38.15 3.02 3.16
N LEU A 76 -39.42 3.40 2.98
CA LEU A 76 -39.80 4.62 2.25
C LEU A 76 -39.31 5.88 2.96
N HIS A 77 -39.44 5.92 4.30
CA HIS A 77 -38.97 7.03 5.12
C HIS A 77 -37.45 7.21 5.06
N ALA A 78 -36.68 6.14 4.80
CA ALA A 78 -35.23 6.24 4.62
C ALA A 78 -34.83 7.12 3.41
N ALA A 79 -35.74 7.37 2.47
CA ALA A 79 -35.52 8.26 1.35
C ALA A 79 -35.77 9.75 1.68
N GLU A 80 -36.51 10.06 2.74
CA GLU A 80 -36.93 11.43 3.06
C GLU A 80 -35.74 12.33 3.43
N ASN A 81 -35.79 13.59 2.97
CA ASN A 81 -34.74 14.61 3.20
C ASN A 81 -33.34 14.22 2.72
N ARG A 82 -33.23 13.18 1.88
CA ARG A 82 -31.98 12.71 1.28
C ARG A 82 -32.12 12.69 -0.23
N ARG A 83 -30.99 12.85 -0.93
CA ARG A 83 -30.93 12.69 -2.37
C ARG A 83 -30.83 11.21 -2.74
N ALA A 84 -31.80 10.41 -2.29
CA ALA A 84 -31.84 8.97 -2.42
C ALA A 84 -32.15 8.54 -3.87
N GLY A 85 -31.54 7.44 -4.31
CA GLY A 85 -31.73 6.87 -5.63
C GLY A 85 -32.14 5.40 -5.61
N ILE A 86 -31.64 4.63 -4.65
CA ILE A 86 -32.04 3.24 -4.38
C ILE A 86 -32.08 3.05 -2.87
N ILE A 87 -33.10 2.35 -2.37
CA ILE A 87 -33.20 1.93 -0.99
C ILE A 87 -33.30 0.40 -0.95
N TYR A 88 -32.54 -0.20 -0.04
CA TYR A 88 -32.53 -1.64 0.22
C TYR A 88 -32.19 -1.92 1.68
N SER A 89 -32.46 -3.14 2.15
CA SER A 89 -32.21 -3.54 3.53
C SER A 89 -31.72 -4.98 3.64
N ASP A 90 -31.20 -5.31 4.81
CA ASP A 90 -31.02 -6.68 5.25
C ASP A 90 -32.36 -7.43 5.22
N PHE A 91 -32.29 -8.76 5.13
CA PHE A 91 -33.48 -9.60 5.06
C PHE A 91 -33.29 -10.95 5.74
N ILE A 92 -34.40 -11.60 6.05
CA ILE A 92 -34.42 -12.93 6.65
C ILE A 92 -34.74 -13.96 5.56
N ARG A 93 -33.99 -15.05 5.52
CA ARG A 93 -34.32 -16.21 4.68
C ARG A 93 -34.99 -17.27 5.53
N GLN A 94 -36.20 -17.68 5.14
CA GLN A 94 -36.93 -18.76 5.78
C GLN A 94 -36.79 -20.07 4.99
N GLU A 95 -36.36 -21.13 5.68
CA GLU A 95 -36.32 -22.49 5.17
C GLU A 95 -37.04 -23.42 6.17
N GLY A 96 -38.25 -23.85 5.82
CA GLY A 96 -39.14 -24.53 6.76
C GLY A 96 -39.49 -23.61 7.94
N ASN A 97 -39.19 -24.07 9.16
CA ASN A 97 -39.39 -23.29 10.39
C ASN A 97 -38.15 -22.48 10.81
N ASN A 98 -37.03 -22.62 10.10
CA ASN A 98 -35.78 -21.94 10.45
C ASN A 98 -35.69 -20.57 9.75
N LEU A 99 -35.22 -19.58 10.51
CA LEU A 99 -34.96 -18.22 10.03
C LEU A 99 -33.46 -17.96 10.03
N PHE A 100 -32.94 -17.47 8.92
CA PHE A 100 -31.53 -17.15 8.73
C PHE A 100 -31.38 -15.67 8.38
N GLU A 101 -30.67 -14.93 9.23
CA GLU A 101 -30.27 -13.54 8.94
C GLU A 101 -29.38 -13.49 7.70
N HIS A 102 -29.70 -12.58 6.79
CA HIS A 102 -28.90 -12.31 5.60
C HIS A 102 -28.52 -10.83 5.54
N PRO A 103 -27.45 -10.42 6.24
CA PRO A 103 -26.95 -9.06 6.13
C PRO A 103 -26.41 -8.78 4.73
N LEU A 104 -26.48 -7.52 4.31
CA LEU A 104 -25.92 -6.96 3.08
C LEU A 104 -24.78 -5.99 3.42
N ILE A 105 -24.24 -5.32 2.40
CA ILE A 105 -23.17 -4.32 2.57
C ILE A 105 -23.58 -2.99 1.97
N ASP A 106 -22.97 -1.92 2.49
CA ASP A 106 -23.16 -0.57 1.97
C ASP A 106 -22.63 -0.44 0.54
N TYR A 107 -23.30 0.40 -0.24
CA TYR A 107 -22.88 0.74 -1.58
C TYR A 107 -21.84 1.86 -1.54
N GLN A 108 -20.76 1.69 -2.30
CA GLN A 108 -19.70 2.69 -2.44
C GLN A 108 -19.33 2.87 -3.91
N LYS A 109 -18.53 3.89 -4.24
CA LYS A 109 -18.15 4.19 -5.63
C LYS A 109 -17.53 3.00 -6.36
N GLY A 110 -16.79 2.15 -5.63
CA GLY A 110 -16.18 0.93 -6.14
C GLY A 110 -17.12 -0.28 -6.25
N SER A 111 -18.37 -0.19 -5.81
CA SER A 111 -19.40 -1.24 -5.89
C SER A 111 -19.94 -1.46 -7.32
N ILE A 112 -19.08 -1.33 -8.32
CA ILE A 112 -19.44 -1.37 -9.73
C ILE A 112 -19.59 -2.79 -10.28
N ARG A 113 -19.23 -3.83 -9.51
CA ARG A 113 -19.33 -5.24 -9.93
C ARG A 113 -20.77 -5.65 -10.25
N ASP A 114 -21.01 -6.34 -11.36
CA ASP A 114 -22.37 -6.69 -11.81
C ASP A 114 -23.07 -7.74 -10.93
N ASP A 115 -22.38 -8.28 -9.92
CA ASP A 115 -22.89 -9.22 -8.93
C ASP A 115 -23.17 -8.64 -7.53
N PHE A 116 -23.09 -7.30 -7.34
CA PHE A 116 -23.48 -6.62 -6.09
C PHE A 116 -24.88 -7.05 -5.63
N LYS A 117 -25.03 -7.34 -4.34
CA LYS A 117 -26.29 -7.85 -3.75
C LYS A 117 -27.06 -6.74 -3.06
N PHE A 118 -28.24 -6.42 -3.60
CA PHE A 118 -29.22 -5.49 -3.01
C PHE A 118 -30.35 -6.22 -2.27
N GLY A 119 -30.31 -7.55 -2.17
CA GLY A 119 -31.44 -8.35 -1.69
C GLY A 119 -32.51 -8.55 -2.77
N HIS A 120 -33.74 -8.85 -2.34
CA HIS A 120 -34.86 -9.23 -3.21
C HIS A 120 -35.97 -8.18 -3.31
N LEU A 121 -35.84 -7.06 -2.58
CA LEU A 121 -36.71 -5.90 -2.63
C LEU A 121 -35.86 -4.64 -2.78
N LEU A 122 -36.05 -3.92 -3.89
CA LEU A 122 -35.44 -2.62 -4.14
C LEU A 122 -36.52 -1.56 -4.28
N ILE A 123 -36.27 -0.38 -3.72
CA ILE A 123 -37.15 0.79 -3.86
C ILE A 123 -36.37 1.90 -4.55
N PHE A 124 -36.99 2.52 -5.55
CA PHE A 124 -36.42 3.64 -6.29
C PHE A 124 -37.35 4.85 -6.18
N PRO A 125 -36.86 6.03 -5.78
CA PRO A 125 -37.60 7.27 -6.02
C PRO A 125 -37.81 7.46 -7.53
N CYS A 126 -39.07 7.59 -7.96
CA CYS A 126 -39.42 7.68 -9.38
C CYS A 126 -38.78 8.91 -10.05
N GLU A 127 -38.62 10.00 -9.31
CA GLU A 127 -37.92 11.20 -9.78
C GLU A 127 -36.46 10.91 -10.14
N ALA A 128 -35.73 10.20 -9.28
CA ALA A 128 -34.34 9.83 -9.54
C ALA A 128 -34.22 8.98 -10.81
N VAL A 129 -35.11 7.98 -10.98
CA VAL A 129 -35.17 7.14 -12.18
C VAL A 129 -35.40 7.98 -13.44
N LYS A 130 -36.41 8.85 -13.43
CA LYS A 130 -36.73 9.71 -14.59
C LYS A 130 -35.58 10.66 -14.92
N SER A 131 -35.04 11.32 -13.90
CA SER A 131 -33.92 12.27 -14.01
C SER A 131 -32.70 11.63 -14.68
N VAL A 132 -32.29 10.45 -14.22
CA VAL A 132 -31.12 9.78 -14.81
C VAL A 132 -31.38 9.21 -16.21
N LEU A 133 -32.61 8.80 -16.53
CA LEU A 133 -32.98 8.36 -17.88
C LEU A 133 -33.08 9.53 -18.86
N GLN A 134 -33.49 10.71 -18.40
CA GLN A 134 -33.45 11.95 -19.17
C GLN A 134 -32.00 12.38 -19.44
N LYS A 135 -31.16 12.36 -18.40
CA LYS A 135 -29.76 12.82 -18.47
C LYS A 135 -28.83 11.85 -19.22
N TYR A 136 -28.99 10.55 -19.03
CA TYR A 136 -28.05 9.53 -19.53
C TYR A 136 -28.64 8.55 -20.56
N GLY A 137 -29.90 8.76 -20.97
CA GLY A 137 -30.55 7.98 -22.02
C GLY A 137 -31.10 6.61 -21.58
N SER A 138 -31.61 5.87 -22.56
CA SER A 138 -32.32 4.60 -22.38
C SER A 138 -31.45 3.45 -21.85
N LEU A 139 -32.12 2.44 -21.30
CA LEU A 139 -31.56 1.18 -20.80
C LEU A 139 -31.60 0.07 -21.87
N PRO A 140 -30.73 -0.95 -21.74
CA PRO A 140 -30.85 -2.21 -22.49
C PRO A 140 -32.21 -2.90 -22.33
N PHE A 141 -32.54 -3.81 -23.25
CA PHE A 141 -33.78 -4.60 -23.21
C PHE A 141 -33.72 -5.81 -22.27
N GLU A 142 -32.52 -6.28 -21.92
CA GLU A 142 -32.36 -7.44 -21.03
C GLU A 142 -32.41 -7.01 -19.56
N ASP A 143 -33.15 -7.77 -18.75
CA ASP A 143 -33.45 -7.44 -17.36
C ASP A 143 -32.23 -7.12 -16.49
N ASN A 144 -31.24 -8.02 -16.46
CA ASN A 144 -30.04 -7.87 -15.64
C ASN A 144 -29.16 -6.71 -16.15
N ALA A 145 -29.08 -6.50 -17.46
CA ALA A 145 -28.30 -5.43 -18.07
C ALA A 145 -28.95 -4.07 -17.83
N ALA A 146 -30.28 -4.00 -17.92
CA ALA A 146 -31.06 -2.80 -17.64
C ALA A 146 -30.93 -2.37 -16.18
N LEU A 147 -31.09 -3.30 -15.23
CA LEU A 147 -30.93 -3.01 -13.81
C LEU A 147 -29.50 -2.57 -13.49
N TYR A 148 -28.50 -3.21 -14.11
CA TYR A 148 -27.09 -2.85 -13.92
C TYR A 148 -26.77 -1.45 -14.44
N ASP A 149 -27.21 -1.09 -15.66
CA ASP A 149 -27.02 0.26 -16.19
C ASP A 149 -27.81 1.32 -15.41
N LEU A 150 -29.06 1.01 -15.04
CA LEU A 150 -29.90 1.92 -14.24
C LEU A 150 -29.25 2.24 -12.91
N ARG A 151 -28.79 1.24 -12.15
CA ARG A 151 -28.17 1.51 -10.84
C ARG A 151 -26.89 2.33 -10.96
N LEU A 152 -26.08 2.13 -12.00
CA LEU A 152 -24.85 2.89 -12.22
C LEU A 152 -25.13 4.32 -12.69
N LYS A 153 -26.23 4.55 -13.43
CA LYS A 153 -26.76 5.89 -13.74
C LYS A 153 -27.20 6.60 -12.48
N ILE A 154 -28.01 5.95 -11.65
CA ILE A 154 -28.47 6.49 -10.36
C ILE A 154 -27.29 6.83 -9.44
N SER A 155 -26.35 5.90 -9.27
CA SER A 155 -25.20 6.10 -8.38
C SER A 155 -24.22 7.20 -8.80
N THR A 156 -24.43 7.80 -9.99
CA THR A 156 -23.64 8.96 -10.42
C THR A 156 -24.12 10.25 -9.75
N ASP A 157 -25.42 10.38 -9.52
CA ASP A 157 -26.06 11.64 -9.08
C ASP A 157 -26.82 11.52 -7.74
N TYR A 158 -27.07 10.30 -7.27
CA TYR A 158 -27.90 10.01 -6.10
C TYR A 158 -27.20 9.02 -5.15
N GLU A 159 -27.56 9.11 -3.87
CA GLU A 159 -27.10 8.19 -2.84
C GLU A 159 -27.87 6.86 -2.91
N LEU A 160 -27.19 5.75 -2.65
CA LEU A 160 -27.81 4.44 -2.49
C LEU A 160 -27.84 4.13 -1.00
N ILE A 161 -29.03 3.97 -0.45
CA ILE A 161 -29.27 3.89 1.00
C ILE A 161 -29.48 2.44 1.39
N HIS A 162 -28.60 1.96 2.26
CA HIS A 162 -28.74 0.71 2.94
C HIS A 162 -29.35 0.94 4.32
N VAL A 163 -30.50 0.33 4.59
CA VAL A 163 -31.10 0.30 5.93
C VAL A 163 -30.63 -0.97 6.63
N LEU A 164 -29.77 -0.83 7.65
CA LEU A 164 -29.16 -1.94 8.39
C LEU A 164 -30.14 -2.60 9.37
N GLU A 165 -31.30 -3.01 8.85
CA GLU A 165 -32.40 -3.61 9.59
C GLU A 165 -33.00 -4.76 8.75
N PHE A 166 -33.41 -5.84 9.40
CA PHE A 166 -34.03 -7.00 8.74
C PHE A 166 -35.51 -6.75 8.46
N LEU A 167 -35.82 -6.04 7.37
CA LEU A 167 -37.17 -5.48 7.16
C LEU A 167 -38.15 -6.39 6.40
N TYR A 168 -37.69 -7.50 5.81
CA TYR A 168 -38.56 -8.46 5.14
C TYR A 168 -38.01 -9.89 5.19
N THR A 169 -38.90 -10.86 4.96
CA THR A 169 -38.57 -12.28 4.90
C THR A 169 -38.78 -12.83 3.50
N ILE A 170 -37.84 -13.62 3.00
CA ILE A 170 -38.03 -14.44 1.80
C ILE A 170 -38.31 -15.89 2.18
N VAL A 171 -39.28 -16.52 1.52
CA VAL A 171 -39.55 -17.95 1.69
C VAL A 171 -38.93 -18.71 0.51
N ALA A 172 -37.98 -19.59 0.80
CA ALA A 172 -37.40 -20.46 -0.22
C ALA A 172 -38.44 -21.48 -0.70
N LYS A 173 -38.81 -21.47 -1.98
CA LYS A 173 -39.56 -22.58 -2.58
C LYS A 173 -38.68 -23.83 -2.56
N THR A 174 -39.22 -24.96 -2.10
CA THR A 174 -38.54 -26.27 -2.12
C THR A 174 -38.08 -26.54 -3.55
N GLN A 175 -36.78 -26.46 -3.82
CA GLN A 175 -36.25 -26.89 -5.11
C GLN A 175 -36.53 -28.39 -5.22
N LYS A 176 -37.35 -28.81 -6.21
CA LYS A 176 -37.34 -30.21 -6.65
C LYS A 176 -35.88 -30.55 -6.94
N LYS A 177 -35.30 -31.50 -6.18
CA LYS A 177 -33.99 -32.07 -6.49
C LYS A 177 -34.02 -32.50 -7.95
N ILE A 178 -33.37 -31.74 -8.82
CA ILE A 178 -33.09 -32.20 -10.17
C ILE A 178 -32.19 -33.41 -9.98
N LYS A 179 -32.70 -34.61 -10.29
CA LYS A 179 -31.90 -35.82 -10.36
C LYS A 179 -30.75 -35.50 -11.31
N ALA A 180 -29.52 -35.50 -10.79
CA ALA A 180 -28.32 -35.46 -11.60
C ALA A 180 -28.25 -36.77 -12.41
N SER A 181 -28.98 -36.85 -13.52
CA SER A 181 -28.78 -37.89 -14.51
C SER A 181 -27.43 -37.62 -15.16
N GLY A 182 -26.49 -38.52 -14.94
CA GLY A 182 -25.17 -38.49 -15.56
C GLY A 182 -25.24 -38.41 -17.09
N ARG A 183 -24.15 -37.88 -17.65
CA ARG A 183 -23.84 -37.81 -19.09
C ARG A 183 -24.79 -36.94 -19.94
N LYS A 184 -24.53 -35.63 -19.96
CA LYS A 184 -24.67 -34.82 -21.18
C LYS A 184 -23.45 -33.93 -21.38
N THR A 185 -22.94 -34.00 -22.60
CA THR A 185 -21.60 -33.69 -23.12
C THR A 185 -21.29 -32.19 -23.24
N GLU A 186 -20.00 -31.87 -23.37
CA GLU A 186 -19.43 -30.51 -23.57
C GLU A 186 -20.13 -29.67 -24.68
N ALA A 187 -20.79 -30.32 -25.65
CA ALA A 187 -21.56 -29.66 -26.70
C ALA A 187 -22.80 -28.89 -26.17
N HIS A 188 -23.46 -29.36 -25.11
CA HIS A 188 -24.62 -28.67 -24.52
C HIS A 188 -24.21 -27.41 -23.73
N PHE A 189 -22.94 -27.35 -23.30
CA PHE A 189 -22.36 -26.18 -22.61
C PHE A 189 -21.74 -25.15 -23.56
N ALA A 190 -21.54 -25.48 -24.85
CA ALA A 190 -20.96 -24.55 -25.82
C ALA A 190 -21.88 -23.33 -26.06
N TYR A 191 -23.19 -23.54 -26.13
CA TYR A 191 -24.16 -22.46 -26.23
C TYR A 191 -24.20 -21.60 -24.96
N VAL A 192 -24.16 -22.23 -23.78
CA VAL A 192 -24.04 -21.54 -22.47
C VAL A 192 -22.75 -20.72 -22.38
N ALA A 193 -21.63 -21.23 -22.91
CA ALA A 193 -20.37 -20.50 -22.98
C ALA A 193 -20.47 -19.28 -23.92
N LYS A 194 -21.14 -19.40 -25.07
CA LYS A 194 -21.37 -18.30 -26.02
C LYS A 194 -22.30 -17.23 -25.44
N GLU A 195 -23.40 -17.63 -24.81
CA GLU A 195 -24.31 -16.71 -24.09
C GLU A 195 -23.60 -16.00 -22.95
N ASN A 196 -22.77 -16.71 -22.18
CA ASN A 196 -21.96 -16.12 -21.12
C ASN A 196 -20.97 -15.08 -21.67
N ILE A 197 -20.30 -15.34 -22.80
CA ILE A 197 -19.41 -14.35 -23.44
C ILE A 197 -20.20 -13.12 -23.88
N LEU A 198 -21.38 -13.30 -24.50
CA LEU A 198 -22.21 -12.18 -24.95
C LEU A 198 -22.69 -11.34 -23.76
N ARG A 199 -23.13 -11.98 -22.68
CA ARG A 199 -23.47 -11.32 -21.41
C ARG A 199 -22.28 -10.54 -20.87
N GLN A 200 -21.10 -11.16 -20.78
CA GLN A 200 -19.88 -10.51 -20.26
C GLN A 200 -19.53 -9.25 -21.06
N LYS A 201 -19.58 -9.31 -22.40
CA LYS A 201 -19.32 -8.15 -23.27
C LYS A 201 -20.32 -7.01 -23.02
N LYS A 202 -21.59 -7.32 -22.79
CA LYS A 202 -22.61 -6.31 -22.49
C LYS A 202 -22.38 -5.64 -21.14
N MET A 203 -22.10 -6.44 -20.09
CA MET A 203 -21.80 -5.92 -18.76
C MET A 203 -20.52 -5.07 -18.75
N GLU A 204 -19.48 -5.52 -19.46
CA GLU A 204 -18.25 -4.76 -19.66
C GLU A 204 -18.52 -3.40 -20.33
N LYS A 205 -19.35 -3.37 -21.38
CA LYS A 205 -19.72 -2.12 -22.07
C LYS A 205 -20.41 -1.14 -21.13
N ILE A 206 -21.36 -1.61 -20.30
CA ILE A 206 -22.06 -0.79 -19.32
C ILE A 206 -21.09 -0.22 -18.28
N ALA A 207 -20.24 -1.07 -17.69
CA ALA A 207 -19.24 -0.63 -16.72
C ALA A 207 -18.25 0.39 -17.32
N THR A 208 -17.79 0.15 -18.54
CA THR A 208 -16.88 1.07 -19.25
C THR A 208 -17.52 2.43 -19.49
N ASN A 209 -18.81 2.46 -19.89
CA ASN A 209 -19.55 3.71 -20.06
C ASN A 209 -19.72 4.45 -18.73
N HIS A 210 -19.95 3.73 -17.63
CA HIS A 210 -20.00 4.33 -16.30
C HIS A 210 -18.64 4.93 -15.90
N LEU A 211 -17.52 4.22 -16.10
CA LEU A 211 -16.18 4.73 -15.82
C LEU A 211 -15.87 6.01 -16.63
N LYS A 212 -16.29 6.07 -17.90
CA LYS A 212 -16.18 7.30 -18.71
C LYS A 212 -17.01 8.43 -18.11
N ARG A 213 -18.26 8.15 -17.72
CA ARG A 213 -19.18 9.14 -17.12
C ARG A 213 -18.62 9.77 -15.84
N ILE A 214 -17.95 8.98 -14.99
CA ILE A 214 -17.39 9.46 -13.72
C ILE A 214 -15.94 9.97 -13.83
N GLY A 215 -15.37 10.01 -15.05
CA GLY A 215 -13.99 10.46 -15.29
C GLY A 215 -12.90 9.50 -14.83
N ALA A 216 -13.21 8.21 -14.63
CA ALA A 216 -12.28 7.18 -14.15
C ALA A 216 -11.83 6.20 -15.26
N TYR A 217 -12.25 6.41 -16.50
CA TYR A 217 -11.82 5.60 -17.64
C TYR A 217 -10.32 5.81 -17.92
N VAL A 218 -9.59 4.72 -18.16
CA VAL A 218 -8.19 4.75 -18.59
C VAL A 218 -8.11 4.21 -20.02
N PRO A 219 -7.45 4.90 -20.96
CA PRO A 219 -7.27 4.40 -22.32
C PRO A 219 -6.39 3.13 -22.36
N PRO A 220 -6.30 2.42 -23.50
CA PRO A 220 -5.43 1.26 -23.63
C PRO A 220 -3.97 1.59 -23.24
N LEU A 221 -3.38 0.73 -22.41
CA LEU A 221 -2.07 0.97 -21.81
C LEU A 221 -0.96 0.77 -22.85
N VAL A 222 0.10 1.58 -22.76
CA VAL A 222 1.29 1.47 -23.63
C VAL A 222 2.58 1.19 -22.88
N LYS A 223 2.65 1.49 -21.57
CA LYS A 223 3.87 1.39 -20.76
C LYS A 223 4.32 -0.06 -20.64
N LYS A 224 5.61 -0.26 -20.86
CA LYS A 224 6.35 -1.51 -20.69
C LYS A 224 7.39 -1.32 -19.58
N VAL A 225 7.88 -2.42 -19.03
CA VAL A 225 9.01 -2.39 -18.09
C VAL A 225 10.31 -2.11 -18.86
N GLU A 226 11.15 -1.23 -18.34
CA GLU A 226 12.46 -0.97 -18.92
C GLU A 226 13.36 -2.20 -18.84
N GLN A 227 14.08 -2.49 -19.91
CA GLN A 227 15.03 -3.60 -19.92
C GLN A 227 16.31 -3.17 -19.21
N GLN A 228 16.51 -3.69 -18.00
CA GLN A 228 17.79 -3.60 -17.31
C GLN A 228 18.59 -4.90 -17.49
N GLN A 229 19.89 -4.82 -17.73
CA GLN A 229 20.77 -5.95 -17.43
C GLN A 229 20.83 -6.10 -15.91
N SER A 230 20.71 -7.32 -15.39
CA SER A 230 20.83 -7.55 -13.95
C SER A 230 21.73 -8.73 -13.69
N ASP A 231 22.79 -8.51 -12.93
CA ASP A 231 23.72 -9.53 -12.43
C ASP A 231 23.13 -10.29 -11.22
N LEU A 232 21.80 -10.44 -11.19
CA LEU A 232 21.12 -11.17 -10.13
C LEU A 232 21.43 -12.67 -10.27
N GLN A 233 21.83 -13.29 -9.16
CA GLN A 233 22.06 -14.74 -9.08
C GLN A 233 20.86 -15.54 -9.63
N TRP A 234 19.64 -15.11 -9.32
CA TRP A 234 18.41 -15.78 -9.72
C TRP A 234 17.66 -14.95 -10.76
N LYS A 235 17.33 -15.56 -11.90
CA LYS A 235 16.47 -14.92 -12.90
C LYS A 235 15.02 -14.91 -12.45
N ALA A 236 14.59 -15.97 -11.78
CA ALA A 236 13.23 -16.13 -11.29
C ALA A 236 13.20 -16.70 -9.86
N SER A 237 12.17 -16.33 -9.11
CA SER A 237 11.85 -16.88 -7.80
C SER A 237 10.40 -17.36 -7.78
N ILE A 238 10.19 -18.64 -7.46
CA ILE A 238 8.87 -19.15 -7.12
C ILE A 238 8.62 -18.81 -5.65
N VAL A 239 7.51 -18.14 -5.35
CA VAL A 239 7.16 -17.70 -4.00
C VAL A 239 5.96 -18.50 -3.49
N ILE A 240 6.12 -19.06 -2.30
CA ILE A 240 5.12 -19.90 -1.61
C ILE A 240 4.88 -19.35 -0.20
N PRO A 241 3.87 -18.48 0.01
CA PRO A 241 3.36 -18.19 1.35
C PRO A 241 2.72 -19.43 1.94
N VAL A 242 3.04 -19.78 3.19
CA VAL A 242 2.50 -20.99 3.83
C VAL A 242 2.18 -20.78 5.30
N LEU A 243 1.04 -21.35 5.72
CA LEU A 243 0.64 -21.50 7.12
C LEU A 243 -0.15 -22.80 7.27
N ASN A 244 0.38 -23.74 8.06
CA ASN A 244 -0.27 -25.01 8.39
C ASN A 244 -0.76 -25.79 7.15
N ARG A 245 0.19 -26.29 6.35
CA ARG A 245 -0.04 -27.03 5.11
C ARG A 245 0.76 -28.34 5.05
N ARG A 246 0.88 -29.03 6.18
CA ARG A 246 1.67 -30.28 6.28
C ARG A 246 1.30 -31.31 5.21
N LYS A 247 0.02 -31.38 4.83
CA LYS A 247 -0.51 -32.37 3.88
C LYS A 247 -0.21 -32.05 2.41
N THR A 248 0.09 -30.80 2.05
CA THR A 248 0.15 -30.37 0.65
C THR A 248 1.46 -29.71 0.26
N ILE A 249 2.21 -29.17 1.23
CA ILE A 249 3.42 -28.38 0.96
C ILE A 249 4.51 -29.18 0.24
N ALA A 250 4.62 -30.49 0.51
CA ALA A 250 5.59 -31.36 -0.14
C ALA A 250 5.30 -31.51 -1.65
N ASP A 251 4.02 -31.64 -2.02
CA ASP A 251 3.59 -31.73 -3.41
C ASP A 251 3.85 -30.43 -4.16
N ALA A 252 3.53 -29.29 -3.52
CA ALA A 252 3.77 -27.96 -4.09
C ALA A 252 5.27 -27.75 -4.37
N LEU A 253 6.13 -28.04 -3.37
CA LEU A 253 7.59 -27.99 -3.52
C LEU A 253 8.09 -28.95 -4.60
N GLY A 254 7.58 -30.17 -4.66
CA GLY A 254 7.91 -31.13 -5.73
C GLY A 254 7.65 -30.53 -7.11
N SER A 255 6.46 -29.99 -7.34
CA SER A 255 6.09 -29.37 -8.63
C SER A 255 6.95 -28.14 -9.00
N ALA A 256 7.41 -27.39 -7.99
CA ALA A 256 8.31 -26.24 -8.17
C ALA A 256 9.73 -26.69 -8.54
N LEU A 257 10.24 -27.74 -7.91
CA LEU A 257 11.59 -28.28 -8.12
C LEU A 257 11.72 -29.05 -9.43
N GLU A 258 10.62 -29.59 -9.97
CA GLU A 258 10.58 -30.26 -11.27
C GLU A 258 10.67 -29.31 -12.47
N GLN A 259 10.64 -27.99 -12.26
CA GLN A 259 10.65 -27.02 -13.35
C GLN A 259 11.97 -27.06 -14.14
N LYS A 260 11.85 -27.05 -15.47
CA LYS A 260 12.97 -27.06 -16.44
C LYS A 260 13.01 -25.73 -17.18
N THR A 261 14.11 -24.99 -17.01
CA THR A 261 14.27 -23.62 -17.54
C THR A 261 15.64 -23.39 -18.19
N ASP A 262 15.72 -22.39 -19.08
CA ASP A 262 16.97 -21.89 -19.68
C ASP A 262 17.70 -20.84 -18.80
N PHE A 263 17.22 -20.63 -17.58
CA PHE A 263 17.74 -19.65 -16.63
C PHE A 263 17.76 -20.22 -15.20
N PRO A 264 18.63 -19.70 -14.30
CA PRO A 264 18.63 -20.10 -12.90
C PRO A 264 17.39 -19.57 -12.16
N PHE A 265 16.80 -20.40 -11.31
CA PHE A 265 15.70 -20.01 -10.44
C PHE A 265 15.83 -20.62 -9.04
N ASN A 266 15.15 -20.02 -8.07
CA ASN A 266 15.03 -20.53 -6.71
C ASN A 266 13.56 -20.59 -6.25
N VAL A 267 13.35 -21.17 -5.07
CA VAL A 267 12.06 -21.22 -4.39
C VAL A 267 12.19 -20.51 -3.04
N ILE A 268 11.35 -19.52 -2.79
CA ILE A 268 11.27 -18.82 -1.51
C ILE A 268 9.96 -19.23 -0.83
N VAL A 269 10.08 -19.97 0.26
CA VAL A 269 8.91 -20.38 1.06
C VAL A 269 8.86 -19.51 2.30
N VAL A 270 7.82 -18.70 2.42
CA VAL A 270 7.61 -17.83 3.58
C VAL A 270 6.64 -18.51 4.53
N ASP A 271 7.19 -19.14 5.56
CA ASP A 271 6.47 -19.89 6.57
C ASP A 271 6.05 -18.98 7.72
N ASN A 272 4.76 -18.69 7.78
CA ASN A 272 4.17 -17.76 8.73
C ASN A 272 3.95 -18.42 10.11
N HIS A 273 4.98 -19.04 10.67
CA HIS A 273 4.99 -19.71 11.97
C HIS A 273 4.06 -20.93 12.05
N SER A 274 4.15 -21.84 11.08
CA SER A 274 3.36 -23.08 11.09
C SER A 274 3.64 -23.96 12.32
N THR A 275 2.60 -24.63 12.82
CA THR A 275 2.63 -25.47 14.04
C THR A 275 2.19 -26.91 13.80
N ASP A 276 1.78 -27.26 12.57
CA ASP A 276 1.24 -28.59 12.22
C ASP A 276 2.31 -29.59 11.73
N GLY A 277 3.60 -29.20 11.76
CA GLY A 277 4.72 -29.96 11.20
C GLY A 277 5.13 -29.54 9.79
N THR A 278 4.48 -28.53 9.19
CA THR A 278 4.91 -27.92 7.92
C THR A 278 6.38 -27.45 7.98
N THR A 279 6.75 -26.75 9.06
CA THR A 279 8.09 -26.21 9.29
C THR A 279 9.19 -27.27 9.19
N ASP A 280 8.94 -28.48 9.72
CA ASP A 280 9.92 -29.57 9.71
C ASP A 280 10.09 -30.17 8.32
N ILE A 281 9.02 -30.21 7.53
CA ILE A 281 9.09 -30.60 6.12
C ILE A 281 9.95 -29.58 5.36
N LEU A 282 9.69 -28.28 5.54
CA LEU A 282 10.42 -27.21 4.87
C LEU A 282 11.92 -27.23 5.20
N LYS A 283 12.29 -27.42 6.47
CA LYS A 283 13.69 -27.56 6.89
C LYS A 283 14.40 -28.71 6.17
N LYS A 284 13.75 -29.87 6.03
CA LYS A 284 14.31 -31.02 5.31
C LYS A 284 14.53 -30.72 3.82
N PHE A 285 13.58 -30.03 3.18
CA PHE A 285 13.73 -29.62 1.78
C PHE A 285 14.84 -28.60 1.60
N ALA A 286 14.92 -27.55 2.43
CA ALA A 286 15.97 -26.54 2.37
C ALA A 286 17.38 -27.12 2.62
N ALA A 287 17.50 -28.10 3.51
CA ALA A 287 18.77 -28.81 3.74
C ALA A 287 19.20 -29.66 2.53
N LYS A 288 18.24 -30.26 1.81
CA LYS A 288 18.50 -31.11 0.64
C LYS A 288 18.70 -30.31 -0.65
N HIS A 289 18.07 -29.13 -0.77
CA HIS A 289 18.03 -28.33 -1.99
C HIS A 289 18.52 -26.88 -1.71
N PRO A 290 19.78 -26.53 -2.04
CA PRO A 290 20.36 -25.21 -1.73
C PRO A 290 19.64 -24.00 -2.34
N HIS A 291 18.80 -24.22 -3.36
CA HIS A 291 17.98 -23.19 -4.01
C HIS A 291 16.56 -23.09 -3.42
N VAL A 292 16.29 -23.75 -2.28
CA VAL A 292 15.05 -23.60 -1.50
C VAL A 292 15.37 -22.79 -0.25
N HIS A 293 14.77 -21.60 -0.15
CA HIS A 293 14.94 -20.70 0.98
C HIS A 293 13.71 -20.77 1.88
N HIS A 294 13.85 -21.42 3.04
CA HIS A 294 12.84 -21.42 4.10
C HIS A 294 12.99 -20.15 4.94
N VAL A 295 12.07 -19.21 4.76
CA VAL A 295 12.04 -17.93 5.47
C VAL A 295 10.95 -17.98 6.53
N ILE A 296 11.33 -17.77 7.78
CA ILE A 296 10.38 -17.54 8.88
C ILE A 296 10.45 -16.05 9.21
N PRO A 297 9.38 -15.27 8.94
CA PRO A 297 9.39 -13.84 9.22
C PRO A 297 9.58 -13.55 10.71
N ALA A 298 10.30 -12.47 11.04
CA ALA A 298 10.45 -12.04 12.42
C ALA A 298 9.10 -11.57 13.01
N ARG A 299 8.22 -11.02 12.17
CA ARG A 299 6.87 -10.60 12.52
C ARG A 299 5.91 -11.80 12.55
N ARG A 300 4.86 -11.69 13.38
CA ARG A 300 3.83 -12.73 13.57
C ARG A 300 2.43 -12.30 13.14
N ASP A 301 2.28 -11.08 12.65
CA ASP A 301 1.01 -10.46 12.28
C ASP A 301 0.80 -10.40 10.75
N LEU A 302 1.48 -11.27 10.01
CA LEU A 302 1.44 -11.26 8.55
C LEU A 302 0.23 -12.03 8.03
N GLY A 303 -0.50 -11.43 7.11
CA GLY A 303 -1.36 -12.11 6.16
C GLY A 303 -0.58 -12.58 4.93
N ILE A 304 -1.28 -13.11 3.93
CA ILE A 304 -0.67 -13.60 2.68
C ILE A 304 0.15 -12.50 1.99
N GLY A 305 -0.39 -11.28 1.90
CA GLY A 305 0.33 -10.15 1.30
C GLY A 305 1.58 -9.73 2.08
N GLY A 306 1.56 -9.85 3.41
CA GLY A 306 2.75 -9.66 4.25
C GLY A 306 3.84 -10.68 3.92
N CYS A 307 3.47 -11.96 3.75
CA CYS A 307 4.41 -13.00 3.32
C CYS A 307 4.97 -12.74 1.90
N TRP A 308 4.15 -12.23 0.99
CA TRP A 308 4.65 -11.78 -0.32
C TRP A 308 5.67 -10.65 -0.20
N ASN A 309 5.46 -9.69 0.70
CA ASN A 309 6.44 -8.63 0.95
C ASN A 309 7.77 -9.21 1.45
N GLU A 310 7.74 -10.12 2.43
CA GLU A 310 8.95 -10.81 2.91
C GLU A 310 9.71 -11.50 1.76
N ALA A 311 8.99 -12.10 0.82
CA ALA A 311 9.60 -12.73 -0.35
C ALA A 311 10.18 -11.72 -1.35
N ILE A 312 9.43 -10.68 -1.76
CA ILE A 312 9.90 -9.75 -2.81
C ILE A 312 11.05 -8.87 -2.33
N TYR A 313 11.11 -8.54 -1.05
CA TYR A 313 12.20 -7.75 -0.46
C TYR A 313 13.37 -8.59 0.07
N SER A 314 13.26 -9.92 -0.01
CA SER A 314 14.32 -10.86 0.34
C SER A 314 15.56 -10.67 -0.54
N PRO A 315 16.78 -10.83 0.01
CA PRO A 315 18.02 -10.84 -0.78
C PRO A 315 18.08 -12.00 -1.79
N HIS A 316 17.24 -13.04 -1.61
CA HIS A 316 17.14 -14.18 -2.51
C HIS A 316 16.21 -13.93 -3.72
N CYS A 317 15.44 -12.83 -3.71
CA CYS A 317 14.44 -12.56 -4.73
C CYS A 317 15.10 -12.22 -6.08
N GLY A 318 14.82 -13.05 -7.07
CA GLY A 318 15.23 -12.87 -8.46
C GLY A 318 14.40 -11.81 -9.19
N ARG A 319 14.72 -11.61 -10.47
CA ARG A 319 14.05 -10.58 -11.29
C ARG A 319 12.56 -10.83 -11.47
N TYR A 320 12.17 -12.07 -11.76
CA TYR A 320 10.78 -12.43 -11.95
C TYR A 320 10.28 -13.20 -10.74
N VAL A 321 9.13 -12.79 -10.20
CA VAL A 321 8.55 -13.40 -9.00
C VAL A 321 7.25 -14.08 -9.39
N ILE A 322 7.14 -15.39 -9.16
CA ILE A 322 6.02 -16.21 -9.64
C ILE A 322 5.31 -16.86 -8.45
N GLN A 323 3.98 -16.77 -8.45
CA GLN A 323 3.13 -17.40 -7.43
C GLN A 323 3.10 -18.92 -7.58
N LEU A 324 3.23 -19.61 -6.45
CA LEU A 324 2.68 -20.95 -6.26
C LEU A 324 2.02 -21.04 -4.88
N ASP A 325 0.72 -21.35 -4.83
CA ASP A 325 0.01 -21.52 -3.57
C ASP A 325 0.43 -22.84 -2.90
N SER A 326 0.60 -22.82 -1.58
CA SER A 326 1.13 -23.93 -0.77
C SER A 326 0.32 -25.25 -0.79
N ASP A 327 -0.84 -25.23 -1.42
CA ASP A 327 -1.75 -26.35 -1.62
C ASP A 327 -2.03 -26.70 -3.08
N ASP A 328 -1.40 -25.97 -3.99
CA ASP A 328 -1.57 -26.09 -5.44
C ASP A 328 -0.28 -26.61 -6.10
N LEU A 329 -0.36 -26.96 -7.40
CA LEU A 329 0.74 -27.61 -8.11
C LEU A 329 0.87 -27.08 -9.53
N TYR A 330 2.10 -26.83 -9.99
CA TYR A 330 2.32 -26.57 -11.41
C TYR A 330 1.91 -27.76 -12.27
N ARG A 331 1.25 -27.47 -13.40
CA ARG A 331 0.67 -28.49 -14.28
C ARG A 331 1.72 -29.25 -15.10
N SER A 332 2.85 -28.61 -15.35
CA SER A 332 3.91 -29.07 -16.26
C SER A 332 5.28 -28.65 -15.75
N PRO A 333 6.35 -29.43 -16.02
CA PRO A 333 7.74 -29.03 -15.81
C PRO A 333 8.15 -27.76 -16.57
N HIS A 334 7.37 -27.29 -17.55
CA HIS A 334 7.69 -26.11 -18.35
C HIS A 334 6.82 -24.89 -18.02
N THR A 335 6.04 -24.92 -16.93
CA THR A 335 5.17 -23.80 -16.54
C THR A 335 5.99 -22.54 -16.27
N LEU A 336 7.07 -22.64 -15.49
CA LEU A 336 7.92 -21.49 -15.15
C LEU A 336 8.58 -20.89 -16.40
N GLN A 337 9.10 -21.74 -17.30
CA GLN A 337 9.67 -21.32 -18.58
C GLN A 337 8.68 -20.46 -19.39
N LYS A 338 7.45 -20.98 -19.58
CA LYS A 338 6.39 -20.28 -20.34
C LYS A 338 6.05 -18.91 -19.75
N ILE A 339 5.92 -18.82 -18.42
CA ILE A 339 5.62 -17.56 -17.73
C ILE A 339 6.73 -16.53 -17.96
N VAL A 340 7.98 -16.93 -17.74
CA VAL A 340 9.14 -16.04 -17.84
C VAL A 340 9.41 -15.62 -19.29
N ASP A 341 9.16 -16.50 -20.27
CA ASP A 341 9.24 -16.14 -21.69
C ASP A 341 8.31 -15.00 -22.06
N ILE A 342 7.08 -15.00 -21.53
CA ILE A 342 6.12 -13.93 -21.81
C ILE A 342 6.51 -12.63 -21.12
N LEU A 343 6.99 -12.69 -19.87
CA LEU A 343 7.52 -11.51 -19.18
C LEU A 343 8.67 -10.87 -19.97
N ARG A 344 9.64 -11.69 -20.41
CA ARG A 344 10.80 -11.27 -21.22
C ARG A 344 10.38 -10.66 -22.57
N LYS A 345 9.58 -11.39 -23.36
CA LYS A 345 9.22 -10.97 -24.72
C LYS A 345 8.31 -9.75 -24.74
N GLY A 346 7.39 -9.65 -23.78
CA GLY A 346 6.43 -8.56 -23.71
C GLY A 346 6.90 -7.32 -22.95
N ASN A 347 7.99 -7.43 -22.18
CA ASN A 347 8.38 -6.47 -21.15
C ASN A 347 7.18 -6.11 -20.25
N TYR A 348 6.42 -7.12 -19.85
CA TYR A 348 5.23 -6.94 -19.02
C TYR A 348 5.62 -6.78 -17.55
N ALA A 349 4.91 -5.90 -16.84
CA ALA A 349 5.06 -5.78 -15.38
C ALA A 349 4.44 -6.97 -14.65
N MET A 350 3.42 -7.58 -15.26
CA MET A 350 2.71 -8.73 -14.72
C MET A 350 2.30 -9.68 -15.84
N VAL A 351 2.37 -10.98 -15.58
CA VAL A 351 1.75 -12.03 -16.39
C VAL A 351 0.78 -12.80 -15.52
N VAL A 352 -0.40 -13.11 -16.06
CA VAL A 352 -1.40 -13.89 -15.35
C VAL A 352 -1.85 -15.06 -16.20
N GLY A 353 -1.81 -16.26 -15.62
CA GLY A 353 -2.22 -17.48 -16.29
C GLY A 353 -3.66 -17.93 -16.03
N SER A 354 -3.93 -19.16 -16.45
CA SER A 354 -5.14 -19.92 -16.13
C SER A 354 -4.81 -21.10 -15.23
N TYR A 355 -5.82 -21.60 -14.51
CA TYR A 355 -5.70 -22.78 -13.66
C TYR A 355 -6.87 -23.73 -13.85
N THR A 356 -6.66 -25.02 -13.54
CA THR A 356 -7.71 -26.04 -13.54
C THR A 356 -8.08 -26.40 -12.11
N ILE A 357 -9.37 -26.39 -11.79
CA ILE A 357 -9.86 -26.79 -10.47
C ILE A 357 -9.86 -28.32 -10.37
N VAL A 358 -9.23 -28.85 -9.34
CA VAL A 358 -9.12 -30.28 -9.04
C VAL A 358 -9.51 -30.59 -7.60
N ASN A 359 -9.89 -31.83 -7.32
CA ASN A 359 -10.06 -32.32 -5.95
C ASN A 359 -8.71 -32.71 -5.30
N GLU A 360 -8.76 -33.20 -4.06
CA GLU A 360 -7.58 -33.67 -3.32
C GLU A 360 -6.79 -34.81 -4.00
N HIS A 361 -7.41 -35.53 -4.94
CA HIS A 361 -6.79 -36.58 -5.75
C HIS A 361 -6.41 -36.10 -7.17
N LEU A 362 -6.33 -34.79 -7.39
CA LEU A 362 -5.97 -34.15 -8.66
C LEU A 362 -6.94 -34.43 -9.82
N LYS A 363 -8.15 -34.93 -9.54
CA LYS A 363 -9.19 -35.12 -10.55
C LYS A 363 -9.90 -33.79 -10.80
N LYS A 364 -10.04 -33.40 -12.07
CA LYS A 364 -10.74 -32.19 -12.50
C LYS A 364 -12.19 -32.19 -11.98
N ILE A 365 -12.61 -31.08 -11.39
CA ILE A 365 -13.99 -30.87 -10.93
C ILE A 365 -14.60 -29.63 -11.61
N PRO A 366 -15.94 -29.55 -11.77
CA PRO A 366 -16.59 -28.38 -12.34
C PRO A 366 -16.25 -27.09 -11.56
N PRO A 367 -16.13 -25.94 -12.25
CA PRO A 367 -16.25 -25.73 -13.70
C PRO A 367 -15.03 -26.16 -14.54
N GLY A 368 -13.94 -26.64 -13.93
CA GLY A 368 -12.75 -27.08 -14.64
C GLY A 368 -11.72 -25.96 -14.86
N LEU A 369 -11.46 -25.62 -16.13
CA LEU A 369 -10.48 -24.59 -16.50
C LEU A 369 -11.04 -23.18 -16.26
N ILE A 370 -10.33 -22.37 -15.47
CA ILE A 370 -10.60 -20.95 -15.26
C ILE A 370 -9.58 -20.13 -16.05
N ALA A 371 -10.02 -19.55 -17.17
CA ALA A 371 -9.12 -18.88 -18.10
C ALA A 371 -9.25 -17.34 -18.17
N HIS A 372 -10.28 -16.76 -17.56
CA HIS A 372 -10.57 -15.32 -17.62
C HIS A 372 -10.46 -14.73 -19.04
N LYS A 373 -11.15 -15.36 -20.00
CA LYS A 373 -11.14 -14.96 -21.42
C LYS A 373 -11.80 -13.59 -21.67
N GLU A 374 -12.49 -13.05 -20.67
CA GLU A 374 -13.01 -11.68 -20.65
C GLU A 374 -11.92 -10.59 -20.61
N TRP A 375 -10.66 -10.94 -20.33
CA TRP A 375 -9.56 -9.99 -20.38
C TRP A 375 -9.14 -9.67 -21.82
N THR A 376 -9.05 -8.38 -22.16
CA THR A 376 -8.50 -7.89 -23.44
C THR A 376 -7.41 -6.84 -23.20
N GLN A 377 -6.45 -6.71 -24.11
CA GLN A 377 -5.43 -5.64 -24.02
C GLN A 377 -6.03 -4.22 -24.16
N ALA A 378 -7.18 -4.11 -24.83
CA ALA A 378 -7.83 -2.82 -25.05
C ALA A 378 -8.56 -2.30 -23.80
N ASN A 379 -9.19 -3.17 -23.01
CA ASN A 379 -10.09 -2.73 -21.94
C ASN A 379 -10.08 -3.61 -20.67
N GLY A 380 -9.22 -4.62 -20.59
CA GLY A 380 -9.14 -5.53 -19.45
C GLY A 380 -8.91 -4.81 -18.11
N HIS A 381 -8.10 -3.76 -18.10
CA HIS A 381 -7.80 -2.93 -16.91
C HIS A 381 -8.99 -2.10 -16.42
N ASN A 382 -9.94 -1.75 -17.30
CA ASN A 382 -11.20 -1.14 -16.91
C ASN A 382 -12.21 -2.21 -16.47
N ASN A 383 -12.29 -3.32 -17.21
CA ASN A 383 -13.16 -4.45 -16.89
C ASN A 383 -12.77 -5.10 -15.55
N LEU A 384 -11.50 -5.00 -15.14
CA LEU A 384 -11.01 -5.48 -13.86
C LEU A 384 -11.75 -4.88 -12.66
N LEU A 385 -12.16 -3.61 -12.75
CA LEU A 385 -12.94 -2.97 -11.70
C LEU A 385 -14.35 -3.58 -11.55
N ARG A 386 -14.86 -4.25 -12.59
CA ARG A 386 -16.14 -4.97 -12.55
C ARG A 386 -15.99 -6.41 -12.05
N VAL A 387 -14.93 -7.10 -12.42
CA VAL A 387 -14.74 -8.52 -12.07
C VAL A 387 -13.97 -8.72 -10.75
N ASN A 388 -14.01 -9.92 -10.18
CA ASN A 388 -13.48 -10.21 -8.85
C ASN A 388 -12.03 -10.73 -8.81
N GLY A 389 -11.37 -10.87 -9.95
CA GLY A 389 -9.98 -11.33 -10.04
C GLY A 389 -9.49 -11.45 -11.47
N MET A 390 -8.18 -11.65 -11.63
CA MET A 390 -7.54 -11.86 -12.94
C MET A 390 -7.17 -13.32 -13.23
N GLY A 391 -7.37 -14.24 -12.29
CA GLY A 391 -6.87 -15.61 -12.39
C GLY A 391 -5.48 -15.77 -11.79
N ALA A 392 -4.88 -16.93 -12.03
CA ALA A 392 -3.64 -17.37 -11.43
C ALA A 392 -2.96 -18.43 -12.34
N PRO A 393 -1.62 -18.63 -12.26
CA PRO A 393 -0.70 -18.00 -11.34
C PRO A 393 -0.39 -16.59 -11.81
N ARG A 394 0.02 -15.73 -10.89
CA ARG A 394 0.50 -14.39 -11.22
C ARG A 394 2.00 -14.39 -11.13
N ALA A 395 2.61 -13.67 -12.05
CA ALA A 395 4.02 -13.42 -12.06
C ALA A 395 4.28 -11.94 -12.27
N PHE A 396 5.32 -11.42 -11.64
CA PHE A 396 5.61 -10.00 -11.58
C PHE A 396 7.08 -9.74 -11.92
N ASP A 397 7.36 -8.59 -12.53
CA ASP A 397 8.72 -8.04 -12.55
C ASP A 397 9.02 -7.39 -11.19
N ALA A 398 10.11 -7.84 -10.55
CA ALA A 398 10.55 -7.40 -9.22
C ALA A 398 10.71 -5.89 -9.12
N SER A 399 11.17 -5.22 -10.19
CA SER A 399 11.37 -3.77 -10.22
C SER A 399 10.06 -2.99 -10.11
N VAL A 400 8.94 -3.59 -10.53
CA VAL A 400 7.61 -2.99 -10.44
C VAL A 400 6.92 -3.38 -9.14
N ILE A 401 6.93 -4.66 -8.80
CA ILE A 401 6.19 -5.14 -7.63
C ILE A 401 6.81 -4.67 -6.31
N ARG A 402 8.13 -4.47 -6.22
CA ARG A 402 8.78 -3.85 -5.06
C ARG A 402 8.38 -2.39 -4.88
N ARG A 403 8.04 -1.67 -5.95
CA ARG A 403 7.54 -0.30 -5.78
C ARG A 403 6.18 -0.28 -5.10
N ILE A 404 5.33 -1.22 -5.50
CA ILE A 404 3.92 -1.27 -5.11
C ILE A 404 3.73 -1.95 -3.75
N GLY A 405 4.44 -3.05 -3.50
CA GLY A 405 4.21 -3.93 -2.35
C GLY A 405 2.83 -4.60 -2.38
N PHE A 406 2.58 -5.48 -1.42
CA PHE A 406 1.27 -6.08 -1.19
C PHE A 406 0.65 -5.53 0.10
N PRO A 407 -0.66 -5.27 0.15
CA PRO A 407 -1.32 -4.98 1.42
C PRO A 407 -1.28 -6.21 2.32
N ASN A 408 -1.11 -6.03 3.64
CA ASN A 408 -0.97 -7.13 4.59
C ASN A 408 -2.33 -7.73 4.97
N VAL A 409 -2.95 -8.38 3.99
CA VAL A 409 -4.23 -9.11 4.13
C VAL A 409 -4.09 -10.52 3.58
N SER A 410 -5.04 -11.38 3.91
CA SER A 410 -5.13 -12.75 3.37
C SER A 410 -6.26 -12.91 2.35
N TYR A 411 -6.82 -11.80 1.86
CA TYR A 411 -7.81 -11.79 0.79
C TYR A 411 -7.76 -10.46 0.03
N GLY A 412 -7.59 -10.53 -1.29
CA GLY A 412 -7.63 -9.37 -2.18
C GLY A 412 -6.32 -8.59 -2.29
N GLU A 413 -5.22 -9.07 -1.69
CA GLU A 413 -3.87 -8.52 -1.84
C GLU A 413 -3.39 -8.57 -3.28
N ASP A 414 -3.65 -9.68 -3.96
CA ASP A 414 -3.45 -9.91 -5.38
C ASP A 414 -4.22 -8.91 -6.26
N TYR A 415 -5.47 -8.65 -5.90
CA TYR A 415 -6.38 -7.77 -6.61
C TYR A 415 -5.97 -6.31 -6.45
N ALA A 416 -5.52 -5.91 -5.25
CA ALA A 416 -4.96 -4.58 -5.01
C ALA A 416 -3.73 -4.31 -5.89
N VAL A 417 -2.79 -5.25 -5.93
CA VAL A 417 -1.60 -5.17 -6.79
C VAL A 417 -1.99 -5.12 -8.27
N ALA A 418 -2.92 -5.98 -8.69
CA ALA A 418 -3.39 -6.01 -10.07
C ALA A 418 -4.01 -4.67 -10.49
N LEU A 419 -4.84 -4.04 -9.67
CA LEU A 419 -5.40 -2.71 -9.94
C LEU A 419 -4.30 -1.66 -10.09
N ARG A 420 -3.31 -1.66 -9.18
CA ARG A 420 -2.21 -0.69 -9.21
C ARG A 420 -1.30 -0.85 -10.43
N ILE A 421 -0.95 -2.09 -10.81
CA ILE A 421 -0.13 -2.38 -11.99
C ILE A 421 -0.88 -2.01 -13.27
N THR A 422 -2.13 -2.46 -13.40
CA THR A 422 -2.95 -2.27 -14.61
C THR A 422 -3.46 -0.84 -14.78
N ARG A 423 -3.13 0.07 -13.86
CA ARG A 423 -3.30 1.50 -14.07
C ARG A 423 -2.33 2.06 -15.11
N GLU A 424 -1.13 1.48 -15.20
CA GLU A 424 -0.03 2.02 -16.00
C GLU A 424 0.54 1.01 -17.00
N TYR A 425 0.67 -0.25 -16.61
CA TYR A 425 1.43 -1.26 -17.35
C TYR A 425 0.55 -2.27 -18.09
N LYS A 426 1.02 -2.67 -19.27
CA LYS A 426 0.47 -3.84 -19.96
C LYS A 426 0.67 -5.12 -19.14
N VAL A 427 -0.27 -6.05 -19.28
CA VAL A 427 -0.25 -7.37 -18.63
C VAL A 427 -0.26 -8.48 -19.68
N GLY A 428 0.64 -9.45 -19.54
CA GLY A 428 0.64 -10.65 -20.37
C GLY A 428 -0.39 -11.68 -19.87
N ARG A 429 -0.94 -12.47 -20.79
CA ARG A 429 -1.93 -13.51 -20.49
C ARG A 429 -1.45 -14.86 -21.02
N ILE A 430 -1.67 -15.90 -20.23
CA ILE A 430 -1.55 -17.29 -20.68
C ILE A 430 -2.89 -17.96 -20.43
N TYR A 431 -3.55 -18.41 -21.50
CA TYR A 431 -4.88 -19.01 -21.39
C TYR A 431 -4.84 -20.52 -21.15
N ASP A 432 -3.69 -21.16 -21.33
CA ASP A 432 -3.45 -22.57 -21.00
C ASP A 432 -3.42 -22.79 -19.48
N SER A 433 -3.82 -23.98 -19.03
CA SER A 433 -3.74 -24.35 -17.61
C SER A 433 -2.28 -24.45 -17.16
N LEU A 434 -1.83 -23.52 -16.32
CA LEU A 434 -0.47 -23.47 -15.80
C LEU A 434 -0.29 -24.18 -14.46
N TYR A 435 -1.33 -24.21 -13.62
CA TYR A 435 -1.30 -24.96 -12.37
C TYR A 435 -2.69 -25.54 -12.01
N LEU A 436 -2.70 -26.49 -11.09
CA LEU A 436 -3.86 -27.21 -10.59
C LEU A 436 -4.26 -26.62 -9.24
N CYS A 437 -5.45 -26.01 -9.19
CA CYS A 437 -6.01 -25.43 -7.97
C CYS A 437 -6.79 -26.50 -7.21
N ARG A 438 -6.25 -26.97 -6.08
CA ARG A 438 -6.78 -28.06 -5.28
C ARG A 438 -7.89 -27.56 -4.36
N ARG A 439 -9.06 -28.21 -4.40
CA ARG A 439 -10.20 -27.90 -3.53
C ARG A 439 -10.59 -29.13 -2.69
N TRP A 440 -10.78 -28.91 -1.39
CA TRP A 440 -11.29 -29.90 -0.43
C TRP A 440 -12.15 -29.20 0.63
N LYS A 441 -12.87 -29.99 1.45
CA LYS A 441 -13.92 -29.54 2.38
C LYS A 441 -13.54 -28.38 3.32
N ASN A 442 -12.24 -28.19 3.60
CA ASN A 442 -11.71 -27.19 4.53
C ASN A 442 -10.93 -26.03 3.84
N ASN A 443 -10.87 -25.96 2.50
CA ASN A 443 -10.13 -24.91 1.74
C ASN A 443 -10.99 -24.23 0.65
N THR A 444 -12.31 -24.34 0.76
CA THR A 444 -13.23 -23.77 -0.23
C THR A 444 -13.80 -22.43 0.21
N ASP A 445 -13.42 -21.36 -0.49
CA ASP A 445 -14.13 -20.06 -0.47
C ASP A 445 -15.61 -20.21 -0.90
N ALA A 446 -15.98 -21.34 -1.50
CA ALA A 446 -17.33 -21.66 -1.92
C ALA A 446 -18.31 -21.94 -0.77
N GLY A 447 -17.83 -22.03 0.48
CA GLY A 447 -18.65 -22.29 1.68
C GLY A 447 -18.59 -21.18 2.74
N LEU A 448 -18.17 -19.97 2.36
CA LEU A 448 -18.07 -18.85 3.31
C LEU A 448 -19.44 -18.46 3.85
N SER A 449 -19.49 -18.09 5.14
CA SER A 449 -20.68 -17.47 5.71
C SER A 449 -20.96 -16.13 5.00
N VAL A 450 -22.24 -15.73 4.95
CA VAL A 450 -22.67 -14.44 4.37
C VAL A 450 -21.84 -13.29 4.96
N LYS A 451 -21.62 -13.30 6.29
CA LYS A 451 -20.81 -12.29 6.98
C LYS A 451 -19.36 -12.23 6.43
N LYS A 452 -18.71 -13.38 6.21
CA LYS A 452 -17.35 -13.42 5.69
C LYS A 452 -17.28 -13.01 4.22
N GLN A 453 -18.26 -13.41 3.40
CA GLN A 453 -18.38 -12.96 2.01
C GLN A 453 -18.56 -11.44 1.94
N ASN A 454 -19.43 -10.87 2.77
CA ASN A 454 -19.65 -9.42 2.86
C ASN A 454 -18.38 -8.65 3.21
N ILE A 455 -17.59 -9.14 4.19
CA ILE A 455 -16.30 -8.52 4.54
C ILE A 455 -15.35 -8.51 3.33
N ASN A 456 -15.26 -9.63 2.62
CA ASN A 456 -14.39 -9.79 1.46
C ASN A 456 -14.81 -8.87 0.29
N ASP A 457 -16.11 -8.82 -0.02
CA ASP A 457 -16.69 -7.96 -1.05
C ASP A 457 -16.50 -6.48 -0.73
N LEU A 458 -16.80 -6.08 0.52
CA LEU A 458 -16.63 -4.71 0.99
C LEU A 458 -15.17 -4.26 0.87
N TYR A 459 -14.22 -5.13 1.24
CA TYR A 459 -12.81 -4.82 1.11
C TYR A 459 -12.40 -4.61 -0.37
N LYS A 460 -12.79 -5.50 -1.29
CA LYS A 460 -12.49 -5.32 -2.72
C LYS A 460 -13.18 -4.08 -3.30
N ASP A 461 -14.39 -3.74 -2.87
CA ASP A 461 -15.05 -2.50 -3.25
C ASP A 461 -14.27 -1.26 -2.76
N LYS A 462 -13.66 -1.32 -1.57
CA LYS A 462 -12.78 -0.25 -1.07
C LYS A 462 -11.53 -0.10 -1.93
N LEU A 463 -10.92 -1.20 -2.36
CA LEU A 463 -9.82 -1.17 -3.32
C LEU A 463 -10.23 -0.54 -4.65
N ARG A 464 -11.40 -0.91 -5.20
CA ARG A 464 -11.95 -0.30 -6.43
C ARG A 464 -12.25 1.18 -6.26
N THR A 465 -12.76 1.57 -5.09
CA THR A 465 -13.06 2.98 -4.78
C THR A 465 -11.78 3.82 -4.78
N ALA A 466 -10.73 3.34 -4.11
CA ALA A 466 -9.43 4.00 -4.11
C ALA A 466 -8.85 4.10 -5.52
N GLU A 467 -8.94 3.03 -6.32
CA GLU A 467 -8.48 3.02 -7.71
C GLU A 467 -9.26 4.02 -8.59
N ILE A 468 -10.59 4.08 -8.46
CA ILE A 468 -11.44 5.01 -9.19
C ILE A 468 -11.07 6.46 -8.88
N GLU A 469 -10.85 6.81 -7.61
CA GLU A 469 -10.45 8.17 -7.23
C GLU A 469 -9.03 8.50 -7.72
N ALA A 470 -8.09 7.55 -7.65
CA ALA A 470 -6.75 7.74 -8.21
C ALA A 470 -6.80 8.03 -9.72
N ARG A 471 -7.58 7.27 -10.49
CA ARG A 471 -7.77 7.48 -11.94
C ARG A 471 -8.37 8.86 -12.24
N LYS A 472 -9.35 9.30 -11.45
CA LYS A 472 -9.95 10.64 -11.59
C LYS A 472 -8.96 11.76 -11.35
N LEU A 473 -8.03 11.62 -10.39
CA LEU A 473 -6.99 12.61 -10.15
C LEU A 473 -6.00 12.70 -11.32
N ILE A 474 -5.56 11.54 -11.83
CA ILE A 474 -4.66 11.46 -12.99
C ILE A 474 -5.29 12.09 -14.23
N ASN A 475 -6.55 11.73 -14.52
CA ASN A 475 -7.28 12.25 -15.67
C ASN A 475 -7.54 13.77 -15.59
N LYS A 476 -7.44 14.37 -14.39
CA LYS A 476 -7.49 15.83 -14.18
C LYS A 476 -6.13 16.51 -14.31
N GLY A 477 -5.10 15.82 -14.79
CA GLY A 477 -3.77 16.38 -15.02
C GLY A 477 -2.90 16.49 -13.76
N LYS A 478 -3.27 15.86 -12.64
CA LYS A 478 -2.37 15.76 -11.48
C LYS A 478 -1.30 14.70 -11.77
N PRO A 479 0.00 15.07 -11.81
CA PRO A 479 1.06 14.11 -12.10
C PRO A 479 1.15 13.05 -10.99
N LEU A 480 1.42 11.81 -11.38
CA LEU A 480 1.87 10.78 -10.45
C LEU A 480 3.32 11.07 -10.04
N PRO A 481 3.77 10.61 -8.86
CA PRO A 481 5.19 10.59 -8.55
C PRO A 481 5.95 9.90 -9.67
N ASP A 482 7.08 10.47 -10.11
CA ASP A 482 7.88 9.88 -11.18
C ASP A 482 8.32 8.45 -10.79
N SER A 483 7.70 7.46 -11.43
CA SER A 483 7.81 6.05 -11.05
C SER A 483 9.22 5.47 -11.24
N ASN A 484 10.06 6.15 -12.02
CA ASN A 484 11.35 5.60 -12.43
C ASN A 484 12.43 5.69 -11.35
N ARG A 485 12.25 6.54 -10.32
CA ARG A 485 13.21 6.73 -9.22
C ARG A 485 12.78 6.13 -7.89
N ILE A 486 11.58 5.58 -7.84
CA ILE A 486 11.01 5.00 -6.63
C ILE A 486 11.39 3.52 -6.58
N PHE A 487 11.97 3.08 -5.47
CA PHE A 487 12.24 1.67 -5.20
C PHE A 487 11.05 0.99 -4.51
N ALA A 488 10.45 1.68 -3.54
CA ALA A 488 9.31 1.26 -2.75
C ALA A 488 8.53 2.48 -2.25
N GLU A 489 7.22 2.35 -2.08
CA GLU A 489 6.38 3.37 -1.44
C GLU A 489 6.06 2.98 0.01
N PHE A 490 6.15 3.94 0.94
CA PHE A 490 5.75 3.78 2.34
C PHE A 490 4.76 4.89 2.73
N ASN A 491 3.52 4.51 3.03
CA ASN A 491 2.43 5.45 3.34
C ASN A 491 1.96 5.39 4.81
N GLY A 492 2.75 4.83 5.72
CA GLY A 492 2.46 4.84 7.16
C GLY A 492 1.55 3.72 7.68
N GLY A 493 1.44 2.59 6.96
CA GLY A 493 0.67 1.42 7.37
C GLY A 493 1.50 0.40 8.18
N LYS A 494 0.82 -0.50 8.92
CA LYS A 494 1.47 -1.62 9.61
C LYS A 494 2.03 -2.67 8.64
N ASP A 495 1.65 -2.62 7.38
CA ASP A 495 1.83 -3.73 6.43
C ASP A 495 3.28 -3.95 5.99
N LEU A 496 4.09 -2.89 5.96
CA LEU A 496 5.51 -2.94 5.62
C LEU A 496 6.33 -2.14 6.64
N SER A 497 7.49 -2.66 7.03
CA SER A 497 8.44 -1.93 7.87
C SER A 497 9.31 -1.01 7.01
N LEU A 498 9.34 0.28 7.30
CA LEU A 498 10.22 1.22 6.58
C LEU A 498 11.70 0.82 6.72
N SER A 499 12.11 0.35 7.89
CA SER A 499 13.49 -0.13 8.11
C SER A 499 13.85 -1.31 7.22
N LEU A 500 12.90 -2.21 6.96
CA LEU A 500 13.10 -3.32 6.02
C LEU A 500 13.22 -2.79 4.58
N LEU A 501 12.38 -1.85 4.18
CA LEU A 501 12.47 -1.21 2.86
C LEU A 501 13.81 -0.51 2.65
N CYS A 502 14.30 0.23 3.65
CA CYS A 502 15.60 0.89 3.61
C CYS A 502 16.75 -0.13 3.52
N GLN A 503 16.66 -1.24 4.26
CA GLN A 503 17.64 -2.34 4.16
C GLN A 503 17.65 -2.94 2.76
N SER A 504 16.48 -3.28 2.22
CA SER A 504 16.36 -3.86 0.88
C SER A 504 16.78 -2.89 -0.23
N LEU A 505 16.49 -1.58 -0.07
CA LEU A 505 17.01 -0.54 -0.95
C LEU A 505 18.54 -0.56 -0.94
N TYR A 506 19.15 -0.54 0.24
CA TYR A 506 20.61 -0.51 0.40
C TYR A 506 21.28 -1.73 -0.23
N ASP A 507 20.77 -2.93 0.06
CA ASP A 507 21.31 -4.18 -0.50
C ASP A 507 21.15 -4.26 -2.02
N SER A 508 20.03 -3.73 -2.55
CA SER A 508 19.78 -3.64 -3.99
C SER A 508 20.70 -2.62 -4.67
N GLN A 509 20.83 -1.42 -4.11
CA GLN A 509 21.64 -0.33 -4.65
C GLN A 509 23.13 -0.64 -4.57
N LYS A 510 23.59 -1.35 -3.55
CA LYS A 510 25.00 -1.81 -3.48
C LYS A 510 25.38 -2.73 -4.65
N LYS A 511 24.41 -3.42 -5.26
CA LYS A 511 24.62 -4.27 -6.45
C LYS A 511 24.41 -3.50 -7.76
N SER A 512 23.44 -2.60 -7.79
CA SER A 512 22.96 -1.96 -9.03
C SER A 512 23.50 -0.54 -9.28
N TRP A 513 24.07 0.11 -8.28
CA TRP A 513 24.61 1.46 -8.36
C TRP A 513 26.13 1.47 -8.08
N PRO A 514 26.99 1.54 -9.12
CA PRO A 514 28.45 1.41 -8.97
C PRO A 514 29.08 2.41 -8.01
N GLN A 515 28.57 3.64 -7.95
CA GLN A 515 29.07 4.68 -7.06
C GLN A 515 28.86 4.31 -5.58
N LEU A 516 27.70 3.79 -5.21
CA LEU A 516 27.47 3.32 -3.85
C LEU A 516 28.32 2.09 -3.53
N ALA A 517 28.47 1.16 -4.49
CA ALA A 517 29.33 0.00 -4.31
C ALA A 517 30.79 0.41 -4.01
N ALA A 518 31.31 1.43 -4.71
CA ALA A 518 32.63 2.01 -4.44
C ALA A 518 32.69 2.67 -3.06
N ALA A 519 31.70 3.51 -2.73
CA ALA A 519 31.62 4.18 -1.44
C ALA A 519 31.58 3.19 -0.25
N CYS A 520 30.90 2.04 -0.40
CA CYS A 520 30.90 0.98 0.59
C CYS A 520 32.27 0.30 0.75
N ARG A 521 33.05 0.16 -0.34
CA ARG A 521 34.43 -0.38 -0.26
C ARG A 521 35.36 0.60 0.43
N ASP A 522 35.26 1.88 0.08
CA ASP A 522 36.04 2.94 0.72
C ASP A 522 35.72 3.00 2.22
N LEU A 523 34.44 2.93 2.58
CA LEU A 523 34.01 2.88 3.98
C LEU A 523 34.56 1.66 4.72
N ALA A 524 34.68 0.49 4.07
CA ALA A 524 35.27 -0.69 4.70
C ALA A 524 36.78 -0.54 4.98
N SER A 525 37.46 0.38 4.27
CA SER A 525 38.88 0.71 4.49
C SER A 525 39.11 1.83 5.53
N VAL A 526 38.04 2.44 6.03
CA VAL A 526 38.10 3.55 6.98
C VAL A 526 38.74 3.10 8.29
N GLN A 527 39.70 3.89 8.76
CA GLN A 527 40.35 3.65 10.04
C GLN A 527 39.68 4.44 11.15
N THR A 528 39.58 3.82 12.33
CA THR A 528 39.06 4.48 13.53
C THR A 528 39.97 4.27 14.71
N ARG A 529 40.10 5.31 15.55
CA ARG A 529 40.72 5.19 16.88
C ARG A 529 39.90 5.92 17.93
N LYS A 530 40.00 5.45 19.17
CA LYS A 530 39.30 6.05 20.30
C LYS A 530 40.20 7.09 20.96
N LEU A 531 39.64 8.27 21.20
CA LEU A 531 40.23 9.30 22.04
C LEU A 531 39.55 9.19 23.41
N SER A 532 40.29 8.74 24.41
CA SER A 532 39.80 8.60 25.77
C SER A 532 39.91 9.94 26.50
N GLY A 533 38.76 10.46 26.94
CA GLY A 533 38.69 11.57 27.88
C GLY A 533 38.24 11.12 29.26
N GLU A 534 38.43 11.96 30.26
CA GLU A 534 37.93 11.71 31.62
C GLU A 534 36.40 11.57 31.69
N LYS A 535 35.68 12.21 30.77
CA LYS A 535 34.23 12.45 30.88
C LYS A 535 33.37 11.71 29.86
N TYR A 536 33.84 11.58 28.62
CA TYR A 536 33.15 10.86 27.55
C TYR A 536 34.14 10.44 26.46
N LYS A 537 33.77 9.42 25.67
CA LYS A 537 34.61 8.89 24.59
C LYS A 537 34.32 9.59 23.27
N VAL A 538 35.39 9.81 22.50
CA VAL A 538 35.29 10.26 21.10
C VAL A 538 35.89 9.18 20.20
N ILE A 539 35.23 8.91 19.08
CA ILE A 539 35.78 8.11 17.99
C ILE A 539 36.29 9.07 16.93
N LEU A 540 37.57 8.98 16.58
CA LEU A 540 38.15 9.68 15.44
C LEU A 540 38.14 8.74 14.24
N GLN A 541 37.59 9.19 13.11
CA GLN A 541 37.45 8.43 11.87
C GLN A 541 38.26 9.10 10.76
N TYR A 542 39.17 8.36 10.11
CA TYR A 542 39.84 8.78 8.88
C TYR A 542 39.05 8.30 7.66
N ASN A 543 38.42 9.23 6.95
CA ASN A 543 37.56 8.92 5.81
C ASN A 543 37.81 9.91 4.65
N PRO A 544 38.87 9.71 3.84
CA PRO A 544 39.24 10.63 2.76
C PRO A 544 38.20 10.67 1.62
N ALA A 545 37.41 9.61 1.44
CA ALA A 545 36.32 9.57 0.43
C ALA A 545 35.26 10.66 0.65
N ARG A 546 35.21 11.27 1.85
CA ARG A 546 34.31 12.40 2.15
C ARG A 546 34.86 13.77 1.77
N ALA A 547 35.97 13.86 1.05
CA ALA A 547 36.58 15.13 0.64
C ALA A 547 35.65 16.05 -0.16
N VAL A 548 34.97 15.50 -1.17
CA VAL A 548 34.03 16.26 -1.99
C VAL A 548 32.87 16.81 -1.15
N SER A 549 32.30 15.99 -0.26
CA SER A 549 31.16 16.40 0.58
C SER A 549 31.56 17.38 1.69
N SER A 550 32.72 17.18 2.34
CA SER A 550 33.14 17.98 3.51
C SER A 550 33.87 19.26 3.12
N GLY A 551 34.44 19.30 1.92
CA GLY A 551 35.12 20.45 1.33
C GLY A 551 34.27 21.29 0.38
N ALA A 552 33.02 20.89 0.09
CA ALA A 552 32.13 21.63 -0.79
C ALA A 552 31.95 23.08 -0.32
N ALA A 553 32.02 24.01 -1.27
CA ALA A 553 31.65 25.40 -1.05
C ALA A 553 30.14 25.49 -0.79
N VAL A 554 29.76 26.22 0.27
CA VAL A 554 28.38 26.36 0.74
C VAL A 554 27.99 27.83 0.89
N ASP A 555 28.76 28.73 0.28
CA ASP A 555 28.38 30.13 0.15
C ASP A 555 27.26 30.30 -0.89
N LYS A 556 26.53 31.42 -0.77
CA LYS A 556 25.32 31.68 -1.58
C LYS A 556 25.60 31.70 -3.08
N GLU A 557 26.79 32.15 -3.50
CA GLU A 557 27.17 32.28 -4.90
C GLU A 557 27.45 30.90 -5.52
N SER A 558 28.25 30.07 -4.84
CA SER A 558 28.50 28.68 -5.24
C SER A 558 27.21 27.84 -5.34
N ILE A 559 26.26 28.05 -4.43
CA ILE A 559 24.98 27.33 -4.43
C ILE A 559 24.11 27.75 -5.62
N LYS A 560 23.99 29.07 -5.87
CA LYS A 560 23.18 29.60 -6.98
C LYS A 560 23.67 29.09 -8.35
N ASN A 561 24.97 28.83 -8.47
CA ASN A 561 25.61 28.46 -9.73
C ASN A 561 25.70 26.95 -9.99
N ARG A 562 25.19 26.08 -9.09
CA ARG A 562 25.16 24.63 -9.29
C ARG A 562 23.73 24.08 -9.28
N PRO A 563 23.37 23.11 -10.14
CA PRO A 563 22.14 22.36 -9.97
C PRO A 563 22.12 21.67 -8.60
N CYS A 564 21.02 21.80 -7.86
CA CYS A 564 20.89 21.14 -6.57
C CYS A 564 20.88 19.61 -6.77
N PHE A 565 21.90 18.94 -6.26
CA PHE A 565 22.12 17.48 -6.41
C PHE A 565 21.13 16.63 -5.60
N LEU A 566 20.24 17.25 -4.82
CA LEU A 566 19.16 16.58 -4.10
C LEU A 566 17.82 16.64 -4.84
N CYS A 567 17.65 17.54 -5.82
CA CYS A 567 16.45 17.56 -6.64
C CYS A 567 16.34 16.29 -7.50
N GLU A 568 15.14 15.73 -7.61
CA GLU A 568 14.89 14.45 -8.31
C GLU A 568 15.46 14.42 -9.73
N ASN A 569 15.38 15.54 -10.47
CA ASN A 569 15.90 15.63 -11.84
C ASN A 569 17.43 15.58 -11.93
N ASN A 570 18.13 15.93 -10.85
CA ASN A 570 19.59 16.00 -10.80
C ASN A 570 20.23 14.80 -10.09
N LEU A 571 19.42 13.89 -9.53
CA LEU A 571 19.91 12.64 -8.93
C LEU A 571 20.55 11.75 -10.01
N PRO A 572 21.64 11.02 -9.69
CA PRO A 572 22.17 9.95 -10.54
C PRO A 572 21.05 9.03 -11.01
N ARG A 573 21.10 8.58 -12.27
CA ARG A 573 20.01 7.82 -12.90
C ARG A 573 19.72 6.51 -12.19
N GLU A 574 20.77 5.85 -11.69
CA GLU A 574 20.72 4.57 -11.00
C GLU A 574 20.27 4.71 -9.54
N GLN A 575 20.32 5.93 -8.97
CA GLN A 575 19.98 6.16 -7.58
C GLN A 575 18.47 6.12 -7.40
N LEU A 576 18.01 5.09 -6.69
CA LEU A 576 16.60 4.90 -6.33
C LEU A 576 16.37 5.29 -4.87
N GLY A 577 15.11 5.55 -4.51
CA GLY A 577 14.74 5.84 -3.13
C GLY A 577 13.40 5.25 -2.68
N VAL A 578 13.22 5.13 -1.37
CA VAL A 578 11.90 4.81 -0.80
C VAL A 578 11.09 6.09 -0.70
N LEU A 579 9.93 6.14 -1.38
CA LEU A 579 9.00 7.26 -1.29
C LEU A 579 8.27 7.20 0.05
N TYR A 580 8.60 8.13 0.94
CA TYR A 580 8.00 8.24 2.26
C TYR A 580 6.87 9.27 2.25
N ARG A 581 5.63 8.75 2.36
CA ARG A 581 4.36 9.48 2.48
C ARG A 581 4.17 10.57 1.41
N ASP A 582 4.68 10.35 0.21
CA ASP A 582 4.67 11.29 -0.93
C ASP A 582 5.42 12.62 -0.70
N GLN A 583 6.10 12.78 0.45
CA GLN A 583 6.76 14.02 0.85
C GLN A 583 8.29 13.95 0.79
N TYR A 584 8.87 12.79 1.14
CA TYR A 584 10.32 12.60 1.20
C TYR A 584 10.76 11.40 0.37
N LEU A 585 12.00 11.44 -0.10
CA LEU A 585 12.69 10.33 -0.74
C LEU A 585 13.87 9.89 0.14
N ILE A 586 13.84 8.64 0.61
CA ILE A 586 14.94 8.07 1.40
C ILE A 586 15.93 7.40 0.43
N LEU A 587 17.13 7.95 0.36
CA LEU A 587 18.19 7.59 -0.58
C LEU A 587 19.38 7.00 0.16
N CYS A 588 20.09 6.04 -0.45
CA CYS A 588 21.41 5.64 0.06
C CYS A 588 22.39 6.82 -0.05
N ASN A 589 23.10 7.13 1.03
CA ASN A 589 24.06 8.23 1.05
C ASN A 589 25.32 7.84 0.23
N PRO A 590 25.70 8.58 -0.83
CA PRO A 590 26.85 8.26 -1.68
C PRO A 590 28.21 8.48 -1.00
N ALA A 591 28.25 9.16 0.15
CA ALA A 591 29.47 9.40 0.93
C ALA A 591 29.25 8.99 2.41
N PRO A 592 29.01 7.70 2.68
CA PRO A 592 28.55 7.23 3.98
C PRO A 592 29.65 7.32 5.05
N ILE A 593 29.22 7.64 6.27
CA ILE A 593 30.04 7.61 7.50
C ILE A 593 29.92 6.24 8.21
N PHE A 594 28.78 5.59 8.07
CA PHE A 594 28.46 4.29 8.65
C PHE A 594 27.82 3.42 7.56
N ASP A 595 27.89 2.10 7.74
CA ASP A 595 27.11 1.17 6.93
C ASP A 595 25.62 1.48 7.07
N ARG A 596 24.85 1.43 5.98
CA ARG A 596 23.42 1.79 5.95
C ARG A 596 23.14 3.21 6.43
N HIS A 597 23.88 4.17 5.89
CA HIS A 597 23.62 5.59 6.05
C HIS A 597 22.73 6.09 4.90
N PHE A 598 21.61 6.73 5.24
CA PHE A 598 20.66 7.29 4.28
C PHE A 598 20.60 8.82 4.34
N THR A 599 20.34 9.43 3.17
CA THR A 599 19.95 10.84 3.03
C THR A 599 18.44 10.88 2.73
N ILE A 600 17.67 11.65 3.50
CA ILE A 600 16.21 11.71 3.41
C ILE A 600 15.83 13.10 2.91
N VAL A 601 15.41 13.20 1.65
CA VAL A 601 15.30 14.46 0.91
C VAL A 601 13.85 14.87 0.78
N CYS A 602 13.50 16.13 1.07
CA CYS A 602 12.19 16.68 0.74
C CYS A 602 12.01 16.72 -0.77
N ARG A 603 10.88 16.23 -1.31
CA ARG A 603 10.67 16.20 -2.76
C ARG A 603 10.53 17.59 -3.37
N GLN A 604 10.02 18.53 -2.57
CA GLN A 604 9.99 19.94 -2.93
C GLN A 604 11.33 20.58 -2.57
N HIS A 605 11.81 21.49 -3.43
CA HIS A 605 13.01 22.28 -3.14
C HIS A 605 12.66 23.36 -2.11
N GLU A 606 12.67 22.97 -0.84
CA GLU A 606 12.42 23.86 0.29
C GLU A 606 13.72 24.22 1.01
N PRO A 607 13.85 25.40 1.63
CA PRO A 607 15.03 25.75 2.43
C PRO A 607 15.31 24.73 3.55
N GLN A 608 16.59 24.50 3.86
CA GLN A 608 17.02 23.67 4.99
C GLN A 608 16.69 24.38 6.32
N ALA A 609 15.46 24.22 6.81
CA ALA A 609 14.96 24.84 8.05
C ALA A 609 14.23 23.79 8.90
N ILE A 610 14.62 23.65 10.18
CA ILE A 610 14.04 22.62 11.06
C ILE A 610 12.70 23.05 11.66
N ALA A 611 12.46 24.34 11.81
CA ALA A 611 11.24 24.86 12.44
C ALA A 611 9.98 24.42 11.67
N SER A 612 10.01 24.38 10.34
CA SER A 612 8.90 23.90 9.52
C SER A 612 8.87 22.38 9.36
N SER A 613 9.90 21.66 9.80
CA SER A 613 10.08 20.24 9.46
C SER A 613 10.26 19.31 10.67
N ILE A 614 10.21 19.81 11.90
CA ILE A 614 10.43 19.01 13.11
C ILE A 614 9.43 17.84 13.25
N ASP A 615 8.17 18.04 12.86
CA ASP A 615 7.16 16.98 12.84
C ASP A 615 7.59 15.81 11.95
N TRP A 616 8.23 16.10 10.82
CA TRP A 616 8.74 15.09 9.91
C TRP A 616 9.93 14.34 10.49
N LEU A 617 10.84 15.03 11.18
CA LEU A 617 11.95 14.39 11.89
C LEU A 617 11.42 13.40 12.95
N LEU A 618 10.42 13.80 13.75
CA LEU A 618 9.79 12.94 14.76
C LEU A 618 9.10 11.74 14.10
N ARG A 619 8.26 11.96 13.08
CA ARG A 619 7.57 10.88 12.36
C ARG A 619 8.53 9.90 11.70
N LEU A 620 9.59 10.38 11.03
CA LEU A 620 10.62 9.54 10.43
C LEU A 620 11.32 8.67 11.50
N SER A 621 11.69 9.25 12.64
CA SER A 621 12.29 8.48 13.74
C SER A 621 11.37 7.41 14.31
N ALA A 622 10.06 7.65 14.33
CA ALA A 622 9.08 6.64 14.76
C ALA A 622 8.92 5.51 13.74
N ASP A 623 8.82 5.87 12.46
CA ASP A 623 8.59 4.92 11.36
C ASP A 623 9.85 4.12 10.98
N LEU A 624 11.06 4.59 11.34
CA LEU A 624 12.35 3.97 11.02
C LEU A 624 13.05 3.37 12.26
N PRO A 625 12.47 2.36 12.93
CA PRO A 625 13.07 1.75 14.12
C PRO A 625 14.43 1.11 13.78
N GLY A 626 15.38 1.24 14.71
CA GLY A 626 16.77 0.75 14.52
C GLY A 626 17.72 1.80 13.93
N TYR A 627 17.21 2.99 13.59
CA TYR A 627 17.99 4.13 13.14
C TYR A 627 17.84 5.33 14.08
N SER A 628 18.85 6.19 14.08
CA SER A 628 18.79 7.55 14.61
C SER A 628 18.66 8.51 13.41
N VAL A 629 17.65 9.36 13.41
CA VAL A 629 17.44 10.36 12.34
C VAL A 629 17.95 11.71 12.83
N PHE A 630 18.68 12.42 12.00
CA PHE A 630 19.29 13.69 12.37
C PHE A 630 19.17 14.76 11.29
N TYR A 631 19.30 16.00 11.76
CA TYR A 631 19.26 17.22 10.99
C TYR A 631 20.53 18.03 11.24
N ASN A 632 21.08 18.59 10.15
CA ASN A 632 22.13 19.59 10.19
C ASN A 632 21.57 20.90 9.65
N GLY A 633 21.66 21.99 10.41
CA GLY A 633 21.30 23.31 9.90
C GLY A 633 22.19 23.76 8.72
N PRO A 634 21.76 24.78 7.94
CA PRO A 634 22.44 25.24 6.73
C PRO A 634 23.95 25.50 6.93
N ALA A 635 24.28 26.14 8.05
CA ALA A 635 25.65 26.47 8.44
C ALA A 635 26.15 25.54 9.57
N CYS A 636 25.69 24.29 9.61
CA CYS A 636 26.02 23.31 10.66
C CYS A 636 26.30 21.92 10.07
N GLY A 637 26.90 21.86 8.88
CA GLY A 637 27.27 20.60 8.22
C GLY A 637 26.18 19.99 7.33
N ALA A 638 25.20 20.78 6.89
CA ALA A 638 24.29 20.39 5.81
C ALA A 638 25.06 20.26 4.48
N SER A 639 24.77 19.23 3.69
CA SER A 639 25.40 19.05 2.37
C SER A 639 24.78 19.95 1.29
N ALA A 640 23.48 20.22 1.42
CA ALA A 640 22.71 21.17 0.63
C ALA A 640 21.97 22.13 1.58
N PRO A 641 22.52 23.32 1.84
CA PRO A 641 21.91 24.27 2.78
C PRO A 641 20.66 24.98 2.21
N ASP A 642 20.38 24.80 0.92
CA ASP A 642 19.23 25.34 0.20
C ASP A 642 18.11 24.32 -0.05
N HIS A 643 18.29 23.05 0.33
CA HIS A 643 17.30 21.98 0.10
C HIS A 643 17.12 21.12 1.35
N LEU A 644 15.89 21.11 1.89
CA LEU A 644 15.49 20.37 3.08
C LEU A 644 15.81 18.87 2.98
N HIS A 645 16.65 18.40 3.89
CA HIS A 645 16.98 17.00 4.05
C HIS A 645 17.36 16.64 5.50
N PHE A 646 17.04 15.40 5.86
CA PHE A 646 17.54 14.70 7.04
C PHE A 646 18.53 13.63 6.63
N GLN A 647 19.13 12.99 7.62
CA GLN A 647 19.96 11.81 7.43
C GLN A 647 19.62 10.77 8.49
N ALA A 648 19.80 9.49 8.16
CA ALA A 648 19.56 8.38 9.08
C ALA A 648 20.75 7.44 9.12
N ILE A 649 21.11 7.01 10.33
CA ILE A 649 22.24 6.11 10.61
C ILE A 649 21.82 5.01 11.58
N PRO A 650 22.50 3.86 11.62
CA PRO A 650 22.16 2.80 12.55
C PRO A 650 22.21 3.30 14.00
N LYS A 651 21.26 2.83 14.81
CA LYS A 651 21.18 3.23 16.22
C LYS A 651 22.38 2.73 17.01
N ASN A 652 22.73 3.43 18.10
CA ASN A 652 23.82 3.09 19.03
C ASN A 652 25.25 3.20 18.45
N VAL A 653 25.44 3.77 17.26
CA VAL A 653 26.78 4.01 16.70
C VAL A 653 27.43 5.28 17.24
N LEU A 654 26.65 6.17 17.87
CA LEU A 654 27.11 7.44 18.40
C LEU A 654 27.45 7.32 19.91
N PRO A 655 28.73 7.51 20.31
CA PRO A 655 29.16 7.38 21.70
C PRO A 655 28.41 8.31 22.66
N PHE A 656 28.20 9.56 22.25
CA PHE A 656 27.56 10.57 23.09
C PHE A 656 26.18 10.11 23.56
N LEU A 657 25.33 9.61 22.65
CA LEU A 657 23.96 9.21 22.98
C LEU A 657 23.89 8.03 23.95
N ARG A 658 24.92 7.16 23.97
CA ARG A 658 25.02 6.00 24.88
C ARG A 658 25.45 6.42 26.28
N GLU A 659 26.39 7.35 26.36
CA GLU A 659 27.02 7.82 27.60
C GLU A 659 26.21 8.93 28.29
N PHE A 660 25.25 9.53 27.58
CA PHE A 660 24.37 10.61 28.05
C PHE A 660 23.36 10.24 29.17
N LYS A 661 23.52 9.10 29.85
CA LYS A 661 22.55 8.56 30.82
C LYS A 661 22.50 9.29 32.18
N LYS A 662 23.25 10.37 32.36
CA LYS A 662 23.24 11.19 33.59
C LYS A 662 22.81 12.62 33.25
N LEU A 663 21.49 12.84 33.25
CA LEU A 663 20.91 14.16 33.06
C LEU A 663 20.33 14.67 34.37
N THR A 664 20.62 15.92 34.70
CA THR A 664 19.87 16.64 35.73
C THR A 664 18.65 17.27 35.04
N PRO A 665 17.41 16.94 35.44
CA PRO A 665 16.23 17.59 34.90
C PRO A 665 16.31 19.09 35.18
N VAL A 666 16.15 19.92 34.15
CA VAL A 666 16.15 21.38 34.31
C VAL A 666 14.72 21.89 34.45
N LYS A 667 13.77 21.25 33.76
CA LYS A 667 12.34 21.58 33.83
C LYS A 667 11.50 20.37 33.45
N ASN A 668 10.37 20.18 34.14
CA ASN A 668 9.39 19.16 33.82
C ASN A 668 8.05 19.84 33.53
N ASN A 669 7.62 19.85 32.27
CA ASN A 669 6.22 20.11 31.93
C ASN A 669 5.49 18.74 31.94
N SER A 670 4.18 18.71 32.18
CA SER A 670 3.41 17.46 32.32
C SER A 670 3.58 16.47 31.15
N SER A 671 4.00 16.96 29.97
CA SER A 671 4.16 16.15 28.75
C SER A 671 5.58 16.07 28.16
N VAL A 672 6.52 16.98 28.52
CA VAL A 672 7.89 17.02 27.97
C VAL A 672 8.90 17.37 29.06
N ARG A 673 9.99 16.60 29.14
CA ARG A 673 11.10 16.82 30.07
C ARG A 673 12.28 17.47 29.38
N TYR A 674 12.78 18.56 29.96
CA TYR A 674 14.03 19.20 29.56
C TYR A 674 15.18 18.76 30.46
N SER A 675 16.30 18.45 29.83
CA SER A 675 17.51 18.01 30.50
C SER A 675 18.76 18.65 29.90
N ARG A 676 19.72 18.98 30.76
CA ARG A 676 21.06 19.47 30.41
C ARG A 676 22.10 18.73 31.24
N GLY A 677 23.32 18.62 30.73
CA GLY A 677 24.46 18.10 31.50
C GLY A 677 25.60 19.11 31.60
N ASP A 678 26.23 19.18 32.77
CA ASP A 678 27.32 20.12 33.08
C ASP A 678 28.71 19.64 32.61
N VAL A 679 28.77 18.48 31.94
CA VAL A 679 29.99 17.66 31.80
C VAL A 679 30.37 17.37 30.35
N PHE A 680 29.84 18.14 29.40
CA PHE A 680 30.16 18.00 27.98
C PHE A 680 30.82 19.27 27.50
N ASP A 681 31.94 19.18 26.79
CA ASP A 681 32.66 20.34 26.24
C ASP A 681 31.91 21.04 25.09
N ARG A 682 30.58 20.90 25.07
CA ARG A 682 29.56 21.43 24.17
C ARG A 682 28.23 21.46 24.91
N SER A 683 27.48 22.53 24.76
CA SER A 683 26.13 22.62 25.28
C SER A 683 25.16 21.77 24.45
N ALA A 684 24.33 20.99 25.13
CA ALA A 684 23.27 20.17 24.55
C ALA A 684 22.02 20.24 25.42
N VAL A 685 20.86 20.34 24.78
CA VAL A 685 19.54 20.24 25.43
C VAL A 685 18.89 18.96 24.96
N VAL A 686 18.28 18.23 25.89
CA VAL A 686 17.49 17.05 25.55
C VAL A 686 16.04 17.23 25.93
N LEU A 687 15.18 17.04 24.93
CA LEU A 687 13.73 17.00 25.09
C LEU A 687 13.28 15.54 25.00
N GLU A 688 12.59 15.08 26.04
CA GLU A 688 12.00 13.74 26.10
C GLU A 688 10.49 13.83 26.25
N GLY A 689 9.76 13.11 25.40
CA GLY A 689 8.30 13.11 25.41
C GLY A 689 7.73 11.91 24.68
N LYS A 690 6.43 11.67 24.85
CA LYS A 690 5.67 10.66 24.10
C LYS A 690 4.75 11.28 23.06
N ASP A 691 4.34 12.51 23.31
CA ASP A 691 3.40 13.27 22.49
C ASP A 691 4.19 14.09 21.46
N VAL A 692 3.85 13.90 20.17
CA VAL A 692 4.55 14.56 19.06
C VAL A 692 4.22 16.05 19.03
N GLU A 693 2.97 16.43 19.25
CA GLU A 693 2.53 17.83 19.20
C GLU A 693 3.19 18.64 20.32
N ALA A 694 3.18 18.10 21.55
CA ALA A 694 3.84 18.72 22.68
C ALA A 694 5.35 18.83 22.47
N LEU A 695 6.01 17.81 21.91
CA LEU A 695 7.45 17.88 21.60
C LEU A 695 7.76 18.93 20.54
N THR A 696 6.94 19.02 19.50
CA THR A 696 7.08 20.03 18.45
C THR A 696 6.93 21.43 19.01
N GLU A 697 5.86 21.70 19.77
CA GLU A 697 5.63 23.01 20.40
C GLU A 697 6.82 23.42 21.29
N GLN A 698 7.28 22.50 22.14
CA GLN A 698 8.38 22.76 23.07
C GLN A 698 9.72 22.96 22.33
N PHE A 699 9.98 22.20 21.27
CA PHE A 699 11.14 22.41 20.42
C PHE A 699 11.12 23.78 19.71
N LEU A 700 9.98 24.19 19.17
CA LEU A 700 9.82 25.50 18.54
C LEU A 700 9.97 26.64 19.54
N ASN A 701 9.45 26.48 20.76
CA ASN A 701 9.66 27.44 21.84
C ASN A 701 11.15 27.55 22.20
N LEU A 702 11.88 26.43 22.30
CA LEU A 702 13.33 26.43 22.50
C LEU A 702 14.06 27.24 21.43
N LEU A 703 13.72 27.04 20.14
CA LEU A 703 14.32 27.83 19.05
C LEU A 703 13.98 29.31 19.17
N LYS A 704 12.73 29.66 19.46
CA LYS A 704 12.30 31.06 19.63
C LYS A 704 13.03 31.75 20.78
N LYS A 705 13.17 31.08 21.92
CA LYS A 705 13.96 31.58 23.05
C LYS A 705 15.44 31.74 22.70
N ALA A 706 15.99 30.78 21.95
CA ALA A 706 17.35 30.89 21.45
C ALA A 706 17.53 32.08 20.50
N GLN A 707 16.59 32.36 19.59
CA GLN A 707 16.62 33.52 18.70
C GLN A 707 16.70 34.84 19.49
N ASN A 708 15.86 34.98 20.52
CA ASN A 708 15.83 36.17 21.37
C ASN A 708 17.16 36.38 22.11
N ILE A 709 17.70 35.33 22.74
CA ILE A 709 18.95 35.41 23.51
C ILE A 709 20.17 35.62 22.61
N ILE A 710 20.21 34.98 21.45
CA ILE A 710 21.29 35.12 20.46
C ILE A 710 21.17 36.45 19.69
N LYS A 711 19.99 37.09 19.73
CA LYS A 711 19.65 38.31 18.98
C LYS A 711 19.79 38.12 17.46
N THR A 712 19.19 37.06 16.94
CA THR A 712 19.13 36.78 15.50
C THR A 712 17.69 36.77 15.00
N ASN A 713 17.49 37.25 13.77
CA ASN A 713 16.20 37.19 13.06
C ASN A 713 16.07 35.91 12.20
N GLU A 714 17.15 35.12 12.09
CA GLU A 714 17.17 33.85 11.36
C GLU A 714 16.94 32.66 12.31
N GLU A 715 16.66 31.47 11.77
CA GLU A 715 16.65 30.24 12.56
C GLU A 715 18.02 30.05 13.25
N PRO A 716 18.08 29.74 14.56
CA PRO A 716 19.33 29.49 15.25
C PRO A 716 20.08 28.33 14.60
N GLN A 717 21.39 28.49 14.46
CA GLN A 717 22.25 27.42 13.99
C GLN A 717 22.13 26.20 14.92
N VAL A 718 21.71 25.06 14.39
CA VAL A 718 21.36 23.89 15.21
C VAL A 718 21.69 22.58 14.52
N ASN A 719 22.14 21.61 15.32
CA ASN A 719 22.12 20.19 14.96
C ASN A 719 21.10 19.48 15.85
N VAL A 720 20.29 18.61 15.27
CA VAL A 720 19.26 17.85 16.00
C VAL A 720 19.42 16.36 15.71
N ILE A 721 19.38 15.52 16.73
CA ILE A 721 19.31 14.06 16.58
C ILE A 721 18.08 13.56 17.31
N CYS A 722 17.25 12.78 16.64
CA CYS A 722 16.03 12.21 17.18
C CYS A 722 16.16 10.69 17.28
N ASP A 723 16.13 10.19 18.52
CA ASP A 723 16.03 8.77 18.84
C ASP A 723 14.61 8.42 19.29
N TYR A 724 14.03 7.38 18.69
CA TYR A 724 12.77 6.80 19.14
C TYR A 724 12.99 5.44 19.82
N ALA A 725 12.43 5.26 21.01
CA ALA A 725 12.54 4.04 21.81
C ALA A 725 11.19 3.28 21.90
N GLY A 726 10.41 3.25 20.83
CA GLY A 726 9.17 2.48 20.72
C GLY A 726 7.97 3.04 21.50
N ARG A 727 8.20 3.96 22.45
CA ARG A 727 7.16 4.64 23.23
C ARG A 727 7.44 6.11 23.53
N SER A 728 8.65 6.58 23.27
CA SER A 728 9.08 7.94 23.61
C SER A 728 10.20 8.38 22.67
N PHE A 729 10.18 9.67 22.34
CA PHE A 729 11.20 10.36 21.59
C PHE A 729 12.21 11.01 22.53
N ARG A 730 13.44 11.08 22.05
CA ARG A 730 14.52 11.84 22.65
C ARG A 730 15.18 12.70 21.58
N LEU A 731 14.98 14.01 21.66
CA LEU A 731 15.60 15.00 20.80
C LEU A 731 16.86 15.54 21.47
N PHE A 732 18.01 15.29 20.88
CA PHE A 732 19.29 15.89 21.26
C PHE A 732 19.52 17.12 20.41
N VAL A 733 19.54 18.29 21.04
CA VAL A 733 19.64 19.58 20.38
C VAL A 733 20.97 20.23 20.74
N PHE A 734 21.81 20.46 19.73
CA PHE A 734 23.07 21.18 19.84
C PHE A 734 22.90 22.55 19.18
N LEU A 735 22.67 23.60 19.98
CA LEU A 735 22.73 24.97 19.49
C LEU A 735 24.18 25.36 19.21
N ARG A 736 24.40 26.01 18.08
CA ARG A 736 25.71 26.33 17.52
C ARG A 736 25.91 27.85 17.46
N GLN A 737 27.15 28.29 17.65
CA GLN A 737 27.55 29.70 17.46
C GLN A 737 28.41 29.91 16.21
N LYS A 738 29.02 28.84 15.68
CA LYS A 738 29.88 28.88 14.49
C LYS A 738 29.68 27.66 13.62
N HIS A 739 29.78 27.88 12.32
CA HIS A 739 29.79 26.82 11.32
C HIS A 739 31.04 25.93 11.42
N ARG A 740 32.24 26.52 11.32
CA ARG A 740 33.52 25.81 11.34
C ARG A 740 34.46 26.42 12.39
N PRO A 741 35.30 25.61 13.06
CA PRO A 741 36.29 26.11 14.01
C PRO A 741 37.40 26.90 13.28
N LYS A 742 38.11 27.78 13.99
CA LYS A 742 39.24 28.54 13.41
C LYS A 742 40.29 27.63 12.77
N ALA A 743 40.56 26.48 13.38
CA ALA A 743 41.54 25.51 12.89
C ALA A 743 41.21 24.91 11.51
N TYR A 744 39.95 24.98 11.05
CA TYR A 744 39.56 24.55 9.71
C TYR A 744 40.20 25.40 8.60
N PHE A 745 40.34 26.70 8.87
CA PHE A 745 40.84 27.71 7.92
C PHE A 745 42.35 27.95 8.07
N ALA A 746 43.01 27.33 9.04
CA ALA A 746 44.46 27.42 9.19
C ALA A 746 45.18 26.77 7.99
N LYS A 747 46.43 27.20 7.75
CA LYS A 747 47.30 26.66 6.69
C LYS A 747 48.27 25.63 7.28
N ASP A 748 48.76 24.74 6.42
CA ASP A 748 49.85 23.80 6.69
C ASP A 748 49.60 22.91 7.93
N ALA A 749 50.64 22.63 8.73
CA ALA A 749 50.60 21.70 9.86
C ALA A 749 49.59 22.06 10.97
N ASN A 750 49.10 23.31 11.00
CA ASN A 750 48.12 23.78 11.98
C ASN A 750 46.66 23.57 11.55
N ARG A 751 46.42 23.08 10.32
CA ARG A 751 45.07 22.87 9.80
C ARG A 751 44.43 21.61 10.38
N ILE A 752 43.24 21.78 10.96
CA ILE A 752 42.37 20.68 11.38
C ILE A 752 41.15 20.68 10.45
N PHE A 753 41.15 19.79 9.44
CA PHE A 753 40.10 19.73 8.42
C PHE A 753 38.86 18.98 8.92
N VAL A 754 38.21 19.55 9.94
CA VAL A 754 36.98 19.03 10.57
C VAL A 754 35.91 20.12 10.53
N SER A 755 34.76 19.79 9.94
CA SER A 755 33.58 20.67 9.85
C SER A 755 32.43 20.05 10.64
N PRO A 756 32.29 20.32 11.95
CA PRO A 756 31.38 19.56 12.81
C PRO A 756 29.91 19.64 12.38
N GLY A 757 29.30 18.49 12.10
CA GLY A 757 27.84 18.31 11.98
C GLY A 757 27.28 17.51 13.18
N ALA A 758 26.03 17.05 13.09
CA ALA A 758 25.37 16.34 14.19
C ALA A 758 26.15 15.10 14.65
N ILE A 759 26.73 14.33 13.72
CA ILE A 759 27.52 13.13 14.04
C ILE A 759 28.80 13.48 14.80
N ASP A 760 29.53 14.52 14.36
CA ASP A 760 30.71 15.03 15.07
C ASP A 760 30.31 15.52 16.46
N MET A 761 29.25 16.31 16.57
CA MET A 761 28.70 16.75 17.86
C MET A 761 28.23 15.58 18.73
N ALA A 762 27.96 14.41 18.16
CA ALA A 762 27.61 13.19 18.90
C ALA A 762 28.81 12.25 19.16
N GLY A 763 30.04 12.74 18.97
CA GLY A 763 31.25 12.07 19.43
C GLY A 763 31.91 11.16 18.39
N VAL A 764 31.56 11.27 17.11
CA VAL A 764 32.29 10.62 16.01
C VAL A 764 32.84 11.71 15.08
N VAL A 765 34.10 12.07 15.28
CA VAL A 765 34.77 13.15 14.52
C VAL A 765 35.35 12.58 13.24
N ILE A 766 34.97 13.14 12.09
CA ILE A 766 35.52 12.72 10.80
C ILE A 766 36.63 13.66 10.35
N THR A 767 37.80 13.11 10.06
CA THR A 767 38.93 13.80 9.43
C THR A 767 39.22 13.21 8.06
N LEU A 768 39.67 14.07 7.14
CA LEU A 768 40.08 13.69 5.80
C LEU A 768 41.60 13.58 5.63
N LEU A 769 42.36 14.14 6.56
CA LEU A 769 43.82 14.19 6.49
C LEU A 769 44.39 13.13 7.41
N TRP A 770 45.35 12.35 6.89
CA TRP A 770 46.04 11.31 7.65
C TRP A 770 46.80 11.90 8.84
N ASP A 771 47.43 13.06 8.66
CA ASP A 771 48.14 13.74 9.75
C ASP A 771 47.20 14.19 10.87
N ASN A 772 46.03 14.73 10.52
CA ASN A 772 44.99 15.02 11.51
C ASN A 772 44.52 13.74 12.21
N TYR A 773 44.37 12.62 11.49
CA TYR A 773 44.01 11.35 12.11
C TYR A 773 45.07 10.88 13.12
N ASN A 774 46.35 11.05 12.84
CA ASN A 774 47.43 10.61 13.75
C ASN A 774 47.66 11.57 14.93
N CYS A 775 47.57 12.87 14.70
CA CYS A 775 47.99 13.89 15.67
C CYS A 775 46.86 14.47 16.52
N LEU A 776 45.59 14.39 16.09
CA LEU A 776 44.48 14.95 16.88
C LEU A 776 44.31 14.22 18.21
N ASP A 777 44.41 14.94 19.31
CA ASP A 777 44.15 14.39 20.64
C ASP A 777 42.74 14.76 21.14
N TYR A 778 42.39 14.23 22.31
CA TYR A 778 41.11 14.53 22.95
C TYR A 778 40.94 16.03 23.21
N ASN A 779 41.99 16.75 23.62
CA ASN A 779 41.92 18.17 23.97
C ASN A 779 41.65 19.06 22.76
N ALA A 780 42.25 18.78 21.60
CA ALA A 780 41.98 19.48 20.35
C ALA A 780 40.51 19.34 19.93
N VAL A 781 39.95 18.14 20.08
CA VAL A 781 38.52 17.90 19.82
C VAL A 781 37.62 18.66 20.80
N ARG A 782 37.93 18.66 22.10
CA ARG A 782 37.19 19.45 23.09
C ARG A 782 37.21 20.94 22.77
N LYS A 783 38.37 21.49 22.38
CA LYS A 783 38.51 22.89 21.98
C LYS A 783 37.63 23.21 20.78
N THR A 784 37.59 22.30 19.80
CA THR A 784 36.70 22.41 18.64
C THR A 784 35.24 22.44 19.05
N TYR A 785 34.79 21.52 19.91
CA TYR A 785 33.41 21.50 20.41
C TYR A 785 33.03 22.79 21.14
N ARG A 786 33.86 23.29 22.06
CA ARG A 786 33.60 24.53 22.79
C ARG A 786 33.54 25.74 21.84
N GLU A 787 34.39 25.75 20.82
CA GLU A 787 34.42 26.85 19.86
C GLU A 787 33.14 26.90 19.01
N VAL A 788 32.58 25.76 18.61
CA VAL A 788 31.44 25.74 17.70
C VAL A 788 30.08 25.72 18.39
N SER A 789 30.02 25.29 19.65
CA SER A 789 28.79 25.27 20.46
C SER A 789 28.43 26.62 21.03
N LEU A 790 27.12 26.84 21.23
CA LEU A 790 26.65 28.00 21.98
C LEU A 790 27.25 28.00 23.41
N PRO A 791 27.72 29.15 23.94
CA PRO A 791 28.29 29.22 25.28
C PRO A 791 27.30 28.79 26.37
N GLY A 792 27.81 28.14 27.42
CA GLY A 792 27.00 27.57 28.49
C GLY A 792 26.08 28.59 29.18
N ASN A 793 26.59 29.79 29.47
CA ASN A 793 25.84 30.89 30.08
C ASN A 793 24.66 31.37 29.23
N MET A 794 24.82 31.41 27.90
CA MET A 794 23.72 31.75 26.98
C MET A 794 22.68 30.63 26.96
N MET A 795 23.13 29.37 26.92
CA MET A 795 22.23 28.22 27.03
C MET A 795 21.46 28.23 28.36
N ASP A 796 22.09 28.62 29.48
CA ASP A 796 21.41 28.76 30.77
C ASP A 796 20.36 29.86 30.75
N ALA A 797 20.62 30.98 30.06
CA ALA A 797 19.63 32.03 29.87
C ALA A 797 18.42 31.55 29.05
N ILE A 798 18.65 30.78 27.98
CA ILE A 798 17.58 30.19 27.16
C ILE A 798 16.71 29.26 28.02
N LEU A 799 17.34 28.36 28.78
CA LEU A 799 16.61 27.40 29.62
C LEU A 799 15.85 28.07 30.78
N ARG A 800 16.31 29.23 31.28
CA ARG A 800 15.58 30.03 32.28
C ARG A 800 14.32 30.71 31.72
N GLU A 801 14.32 31.07 30.44
CA GLU A 801 13.16 31.67 29.79
C GLU A 801 12.09 30.67 29.33
N LEU A 802 12.47 29.38 29.22
CA LEU A 802 11.57 28.29 28.88
C LEU A 802 10.75 27.85 30.07
#